data_AF-A4FGD8-F1
#
_entry.id   AF-A4FGD8-F1
#
_cell.length_a   1.000
_cell.length_b   1.000
_cell.length_c   1.000
_cell.angle_alpha   90.00
_cell.angle_beta   90.00
_cell.angle_gamma   90.00
#
_symmetry.space_group_name_H-M   'P 1'
#
loop_
_entity.id
_entity.type
_entity.pdbx_description
1 polymer ?
#
loop_
_entity_poly.entity_id
_entity_poly.type
_entity_poly.pdbx_seq_one_letter_code
_entity_poly.pdbx_strand_id
1 'polypeptide(L)'
;MTDVTHDRIPLAALEHGTPFADRHVGPAPAELAHMLDVIGVGSLEELGQSAVPEGIRERDLHLALPEPATEAQALAELRELAGRCRPHAEMIGLGYYGTVTPPVILRNVLESPAWYTAYTPYQPEISQGRLEALLNFQTMVADLTGVPVANASMLDEATAAAEGMTLVRRAGRSKSPRFVVDADTMPQTLEVLRTRAEPLGIEVVVADLSEGASGLPEGEFFGALLAYPGASGALRDHEAVISEVHERGAMAVVSADLLALTLLRAPGEMGADVVVGTTQRFGVPMGFGGPHAGYMAVRKGIERQLPGRLVGVSVDSDGNLAYRLALQTREQHIRREKATSNICTAQVLLAVVASMYAVYHGPAGLKAIATRAHRMASVLAERLRRGGVEVVHGEFFDTVVARVPGKADDVVSTARREGVNLRRVDGDHVGVSCDETTTRARLAAVWKAFGLPEQPDVDELDAETPDALPTSLLRTSEYLTHPVFHTHRSETSLLRYLRELSDKDVALDRSMIPLGSCTMKLNATAEMESITWPEFSGLHPFAPAQDAEGLLRIVSDLEGWLAEITGYDAVSLQPNAGSQGEFAGLLAIRAYHHSRGEAERDVCLIPASAHGTNAASAIMAGLRVVVVRCDDQGNIEMDHLREVVEEHKDDLAAIMITYPSTHGVYEDTVQEVCGLVHDAGGQVYVDGANLNALIGLARMGKFGSDVSHLNLHKTFCIPHGGGGPGVGPIGVRAHLAPFLPNHPLQPAAGPSTGVGPISAAPWGSASILPISWAYVRMMGSDGLRRATLTAVAAANYVARRLDEYFPVLYTGSGGFVAHECILDLRPITKSSGITVDDVAKRLADYGLHAPTMSFPVAGTLMVEPTESENLAELDRFCEAMIAIRAEIDKVAAGQWPADDNPLVNAPHTAASLVGEWNHAYGRDVAAYPLGTRVAKVWPPVRRIDGARGDRNLVCSCPPLSAYEG
;
A
#
# COMPACT_ATOMS: atom_id res chain seq x y z
N MET A 1 -59.96 -8.32 37.09
CA MET A 1 -59.05 -9.08 36.21
C MET A 1 -58.33 -8.07 35.36
N THR A 2 -57.10 -7.73 35.76
CA THR A 2 -56.21 -6.83 35.03
C THR A 2 -55.52 -7.63 33.93
N ASP A 3 -55.74 -7.21 32.69
CA ASP A 3 -55.18 -7.80 31.49
C ASP A 3 -53.70 -7.41 31.39
N VAL A 4 -52.82 -8.40 31.45
CA VAL A 4 -51.36 -8.22 31.33
C VAL A 4 -51.04 -8.34 29.85
N THR A 5 -51.08 -7.23 29.13
CA THR A 5 -50.55 -7.17 27.77
C THR A 5 -49.03 -7.28 27.85
N HIS A 6 -48.48 -8.44 27.51
CA HIS A 6 -47.05 -8.61 27.29
C HIS A 6 -46.59 -7.69 26.15
N ASP A 7 -45.62 -6.83 26.44
CA ASP A 7 -44.87 -6.01 25.48
C ASP A 7 -44.06 -6.95 24.57
N ARG A 8 -44.71 -7.48 23.53
CA ARG A 8 -44.09 -8.42 22.60
C ARG A 8 -43.35 -7.62 21.53
N ILE A 9 -42.03 -7.72 21.53
CA ILE A 9 -41.19 -7.20 20.44
C ILE A 9 -41.62 -7.88 19.13
N PRO A 10 -41.97 -7.13 18.07
CA PRO A 10 -42.37 -7.69 16.78
C PRO A 10 -41.28 -8.58 16.18
N LEU A 11 -41.67 -9.62 15.43
CA LEU A 11 -40.71 -10.51 14.74
C LEU A 11 -39.75 -9.71 13.84
N ALA A 12 -40.27 -8.73 13.09
CA ALA A 12 -39.45 -7.85 12.25
C ALA A 12 -38.32 -7.15 13.05
N ALA A 13 -38.62 -6.67 14.26
CA ALA A 13 -37.61 -6.03 15.12
C ALA A 13 -36.59 -7.04 15.68
N LEU A 14 -36.97 -8.31 15.86
CA LEU A 14 -36.05 -9.37 16.29
C LEU A 14 -35.19 -9.92 15.12
N GLU A 15 -35.74 -9.94 13.90
CA GLU A 15 -35.06 -10.40 12.68
C GLU A 15 -33.98 -9.42 12.20
N HIS A 16 -34.11 -8.12 12.53
CA HIS A 16 -33.07 -7.13 12.23
C HIS A 16 -31.76 -7.34 13.01
N GLY A 17 -31.78 -8.07 14.12
CA GLY A 17 -30.58 -8.31 14.94
C GLY A 17 -29.95 -7.03 15.50
N THR A 18 -28.69 -7.12 15.92
CA THR A 18 -27.88 -5.93 16.28
C THR A 18 -27.27 -5.34 15.01
N PRO A 19 -27.51 -4.05 14.68
CA PRO A 19 -26.89 -3.40 13.53
C PRO A 19 -25.35 -3.45 13.59
N PHE A 20 -24.69 -3.62 12.45
CA PHE A 20 -23.22 -3.62 12.38
C PHE A 20 -22.61 -2.30 12.88
N ALA A 21 -23.29 -1.17 12.69
CA ALA A 21 -22.86 0.13 13.22
C ALA A 21 -22.66 0.12 14.75
N ASP A 22 -23.39 -0.71 15.51
CA ASP A 22 -23.20 -0.86 16.97
C ASP A 22 -22.00 -1.75 17.33
N ARG A 23 -21.38 -2.41 16.35
CA ARG A 23 -20.09 -3.12 16.47
C ARG A 23 -18.93 -2.25 16.01
N HIS A 24 -19.16 -1.47 14.96
CA HIS A 24 -18.14 -0.61 14.34
C HIS A 24 -17.86 0.67 15.11
N VAL A 25 -18.90 1.28 15.69
CA VAL A 25 -18.81 2.50 16.50
C VAL A 25 -18.62 2.12 17.97
N GLY A 26 -17.46 2.48 18.53
CA GLY A 26 -17.00 2.06 19.85
C GLY A 26 -17.85 2.59 21.01
N PRO A 27 -18.12 3.90 21.09
CA PRO A 27 -18.84 4.47 22.23
C PRO A 27 -20.31 4.02 22.28
N ALA A 28 -20.69 3.40 23.40
CA ALA A 28 -22.09 3.10 23.69
C ALA A 28 -22.90 4.39 23.90
N PRO A 29 -24.24 4.37 23.80
CA PRO A 29 -25.05 5.60 23.90
C PRO A 29 -24.81 6.44 25.17
N ALA A 30 -24.56 5.80 26.32
CA ALA A 30 -24.26 6.50 27.57
C ALA A 30 -22.85 7.12 27.58
N GLU A 31 -21.87 6.44 26.98
CA GLU A 31 -20.51 6.92 26.83
C GLU A 31 -20.46 8.12 25.88
N LEU A 32 -21.18 8.03 24.76
CA LEU A 32 -21.34 9.11 23.79
C LEU A 32 -21.98 10.34 24.44
N ALA A 33 -23.04 10.16 25.23
CA ALA A 33 -23.67 11.27 25.96
C ALA A 33 -22.68 11.96 26.92
N HIS A 34 -21.82 11.20 27.60
CA HIS A 34 -20.77 11.77 28.44
C HIS A 34 -19.74 12.56 27.63
N MET A 35 -19.29 12.02 26.49
CA MET A 35 -18.37 12.73 25.60
C MET A 35 -18.96 14.07 25.13
N LEU A 36 -20.23 14.07 24.72
CA LEU A 36 -20.93 15.27 24.26
C LEU A 36 -21.06 16.33 25.38
N ASP A 37 -21.34 15.91 26.62
CA ASP A 37 -21.37 16.79 27.79
C ASP A 37 -20.00 17.47 28.04
N VAL A 38 -18.90 16.71 27.95
CA VAL A 38 -17.53 17.25 28.07
C VAL A 38 -17.20 18.22 26.94
N ILE A 39 -17.66 17.94 25.73
CA ILE A 39 -17.47 18.81 24.56
C ILE A 39 -18.31 20.10 24.71
N GLY A 40 -19.46 20.01 25.37
CA GLY A 40 -20.39 21.12 25.62
C GLY A 40 -21.51 21.24 24.59
N VAL A 41 -21.97 20.11 24.03
CA VAL A 41 -23.07 20.05 23.04
C VAL A 41 -24.09 18.97 23.44
N GLY A 42 -25.35 19.13 23.04
CA GLY A 42 -26.45 18.23 23.44
C GLY A 42 -26.66 17.02 22.52
N SER A 43 -26.10 17.00 21.31
CA SER A 43 -26.23 15.89 20.36
C SER A 43 -25.12 15.87 19.31
N LEU A 44 -24.98 14.74 18.60
CA LEU A 44 -24.10 14.65 17.41
C LEU A 44 -24.54 15.62 16.31
N GLU A 45 -25.84 15.84 16.16
CA GLU A 45 -26.41 16.80 15.21
C GLU A 45 -26.01 18.23 15.57
N GLU A 46 -26.05 18.61 16.85
CA GLU A 46 -25.57 19.92 17.31
C GLU A 46 -24.06 20.08 17.09
N LEU A 47 -23.27 19.02 17.31
CA LEU A 47 -21.84 19.01 17.01
C LEU A 47 -21.59 19.24 15.52
N GLY A 48 -22.23 18.47 14.65
CA GLY A 48 -22.11 18.64 13.20
C GLY A 48 -22.57 20.01 12.72
N GLN A 49 -23.58 20.59 13.38
CA GLN A 49 -24.05 21.94 13.07
C GLN A 49 -23.07 23.04 13.47
N SER A 50 -22.31 22.82 14.53
CA SER A 50 -21.39 23.80 15.12
C SER A 50 -19.97 23.70 14.52
N ALA A 51 -19.52 22.49 14.19
CA ALA A 51 -18.18 22.23 13.68
C ALA A 51 -18.08 22.39 12.16
N VAL A 52 -19.07 21.91 11.39
CA VAL A 52 -19.03 21.92 9.91
C VAL A 52 -19.58 23.26 9.37
N PRO A 53 -18.83 23.98 8.52
CA PRO A 53 -19.26 25.26 7.96
C PRO A 53 -20.60 25.18 7.23
N GLU A 54 -21.45 26.18 7.43
CA GLU A 54 -22.81 26.20 6.86
C GLU A 54 -22.80 26.17 5.32
N GLY A 55 -21.80 26.80 4.67
CA GLY A 55 -21.72 26.91 3.21
C GLY A 55 -21.56 25.58 2.48
N ILE A 56 -20.93 24.58 3.11
CA ILE A 56 -20.71 23.25 2.52
C ILE A 56 -21.65 22.17 3.04
N ARG A 57 -22.31 22.43 4.18
CA ARG A 57 -23.12 21.43 4.86
C ARG A 57 -24.39 21.15 4.07
N GLU A 58 -24.58 19.90 3.67
CA GLU A 58 -25.82 19.46 3.05
C GLU A 58 -26.81 19.05 4.14
N ARG A 59 -27.81 19.91 4.38
CA ARG A 59 -28.89 19.64 5.34
C ARG A 59 -29.72 18.45 4.85
N ASP A 60 -30.04 17.54 5.76
CA ASP A 60 -30.85 16.35 5.50
C ASP A 60 -30.28 15.43 4.39
N LEU A 61 -28.95 15.39 4.25
CA LEU A 61 -28.27 14.50 3.30
C LEU A 61 -28.50 13.03 3.68
N HIS A 62 -29.33 12.36 2.88
CA HIS A 62 -29.48 10.91 2.89
C HIS A 62 -28.85 10.37 1.61
N LEU A 63 -27.82 9.53 1.77
CA LEU A 63 -27.07 8.96 0.66
C LEU A 63 -27.91 7.88 0.00
N ALA A 64 -27.96 7.87 -1.34
CA ALA A 64 -28.64 6.84 -2.11
C ALA A 64 -27.88 5.49 -2.10
N LEU A 65 -27.79 4.88 -0.92
CA LEU A 65 -27.15 3.60 -0.65
C LEU A 65 -28.20 2.51 -0.33
N PRO A 66 -27.87 1.22 -0.49
CA PRO A 66 -28.73 0.15 0.00
C PRO A 66 -28.98 0.26 1.51
N GLU A 67 -30.15 -0.18 1.96
CA GLU A 67 -30.45 -0.37 3.38
C GLU A 67 -29.40 -1.26 4.05
N PRO A 68 -28.94 -0.97 5.28
CA PRO A 68 -27.84 -1.69 5.91
C PRO A 68 -28.14 -3.19 6.05
N ALA A 69 -27.18 -4.03 5.65
CA ALA A 69 -27.21 -5.47 5.90
C ALA A 69 -26.69 -5.80 7.30
N THR A 70 -27.15 -6.92 7.86
CA THR A 70 -26.43 -7.60 8.94
C THR A 70 -25.13 -8.22 8.42
N GLU A 71 -24.18 -8.53 9.30
CA GLU A 71 -22.93 -9.22 8.95
C GLU A 71 -23.20 -10.53 8.17
N ALA A 72 -24.18 -11.32 8.63
CA ALA A 72 -24.55 -12.57 7.98
C ALA A 72 -25.14 -12.37 6.58
N GLN A 73 -25.92 -11.31 6.37
CA GLN A 73 -26.47 -10.97 5.05
C GLN A 73 -25.38 -10.51 4.09
N ALA A 74 -24.47 -9.63 4.53
CA ALA A 74 -23.36 -9.17 3.70
C ALA A 74 -22.44 -10.34 3.27
N LEU A 75 -22.12 -11.25 4.18
CA LEU A 75 -21.35 -12.46 3.87
C LEU A 75 -22.10 -13.40 2.90
N ALA A 76 -23.42 -13.56 3.07
CA ALA A 76 -24.24 -14.36 2.16
C ALA A 76 -24.29 -13.75 0.75
N GLU A 77 -24.44 -12.43 0.64
CA GLU A 77 -24.41 -11.70 -0.64
C GLU A 77 -23.04 -11.81 -1.30
N LEU A 78 -21.95 -11.62 -0.55
CA LEU A 78 -20.60 -11.84 -1.06
C LEU A 78 -20.41 -13.28 -1.54
N ARG A 79 -20.95 -14.28 -0.83
CA ARG A 79 -20.89 -15.68 -1.27
C ARG A 79 -21.66 -15.92 -2.57
N GLU A 80 -22.80 -15.28 -2.73
CA GLU A 80 -23.55 -15.33 -4.00
C GLU A 80 -22.75 -14.72 -5.14
N LEU A 81 -22.11 -13.57 -4.93
CA LEU A 81 -21.25 -12.91 -5.91
C LEU A 81 -20.03 -13.78 -6.23
N ALA A 82 -19.36 -14.33 -5.21
CA ALA A 82 -18.25 -15.27 -5.39
C ALA A 82 -18.66 -16.47 -6.25
N GLY A 83 -19.87 -17.01 -6.08
CA GLY A 83 -20.39 -18.11 -6.89
C GLY A 83 -20.61 -17.79 -8.38
N ARG A 84 -20.52 -16.51 -8.78
CA ARG A 84 -20.55 -16.05 -10.18
C ARG A 84 -19.15 -15.90 -10.79
N CYS A 85 -18.10 -16.03 -9.98
CA CYS A 85 -16.74 -16.10 -10.46
C CYS A 85 -16.39 -17.55 -10.87
N ARG A 86 -15.53 -17.68 -11.88
CA ARG A 86 -15.07 -18.96 -12.43
C ARG A 86 -13.55 -18.96 -12.57
N PRO A 87 -12.79 -19.01 -11.47
CA PRO A 87 -11.35 -19.19 -11.55
C PRO A 87 -11.05 -20.52 -12.26
N HIS A 88 -10.24 -20.45 -13.30
CA HIS A 88 -9.79 -21.61 -14.05
C HIS A 88 -8.38 -22.02 -13.59
N ALA A 89 -7.78 -23.01 -14.25
CA ALA A 89 -6.34 -23.15 -14.18
C ALA A 89 -5.71 -22.02 -15.02
N GLU A 90 -5.20 -21.00 -14.34
CA GLU A 90 -4.66 -19.80 -14.98
C GLU A 90 -3.22 -20.04 -15.45
N MET A 91 -3.02 -20.20 -16.76
CA MET A 91 -1.71 -20.43 -17.40
C MET A 91 -1.37 -19.30 -18.39
N ILE A 92 -1.83 -18.09 -18.07
CA ILE A 92 -1.63 -16.88 -18.89
C ILE A 92 -0.22 -16.27 -18.69
N GLY A 93 0.30 -16.30 -17.46
CA GLY A 93 1.60 -15.71 -17.12
C GLY A 93 1.54 -14.20 -16.98
N LEU A 94 2.42 -13.47 -17.68
CA LEU A 94 2.48 -12.00 -17.64
C LEU A 94 2.66 -11.43 -16.21
N GLY A 95 3.50 -12.07 -15.39
CA GLY A 95 3.80 -11.60 -14.04
C GLY A 95 2.85 -12.11 -12.96
N TYR A 96 1.80 -12.86 -13.33
CA TYR A 96 0.85 -13.47 -12.41
C TYR A 96 0.81 -14.98 -12.64
N TYR A 97 1.13 -15.74 -11.60
CA TYR A 97 1.28 -17.19 -11.67
C TYR A 97 0.54 -17.85 -10.51
N GLY A 98 0.02 -19.05 -10.74
CA GLY A 98 -0.52 -19.88 -9.67
C GLY A 98 0.57 -20.18 -8.63
N THR A 99 0.21 -20.04 -7.35
CA THR A 99 1.07 -20.39 -6.21
C THR A 99 0.23 -20.98 -5.09
N VAL A 100 0.85 -21.77 -4.24
CA VAL A 100 0.25 -22.29 -3.01
C VAL A 100 0.62 -21.36 -1.86
N THR A 101 -0.34 -20.60 -1.34
CA THR A 101 -0.17 -19.93 -0.05
C THR A 101 -0.14 -20.99 1.06
N PRO A 102 0.97 -21.16 1.80
CA PRO A 102 1.03 -22.16 2.87
C PRO A 102 -0.07 -21.88 3.91
N PRO A 103 -0.91 -22.86 4.29
CA PRO A 103 -2.04 -22.61 5.20
C PRO A 103 -1.65 -21.97 6.54
N VAL A 104 -0.46 -22.28 7.05
CA VAL A 104 0.08 -21.65 8.27
C VAL A 104 0.34 -20.15 8.10
N ILE A 105 0.78 -19.69 6.91
CA ILE A 105 0.98 -18.27 6.61
C ILE A 105 -0.38 -17.59 6.34
N LEU A 106 -1.27 -18.26 5.59
CA LEU A 106 -2.63 -17.77 5.36
C LEU A 106 -3.32 -17.45 6.68
N ARG A 107 -3.38 -18.44 7.57
CA ARG A 107 -4.11 -18.33 8.85
C ARG A 107 -3.45 -17.39 9.85
N ASN A 108 -2.12 -17.42 9.97
CA ASN A 108 -1.41 -16.74 11.07
C ASN A 108 -0.79 -15.41 10.66
N VAL A 109 -0.89 -15.00 9.38
CA VAL A 109 -0.47 -13.69 8.87
C VAL A 109 -1.61 -12.98 8.16
N LEU A 110 -2.11 -13.51 7.04
CA LEU A 110 -3.14 -12.84 6.23
C LEU A 110 -4.48 -12.73 6.95
N GLU A 111 -4.88 -13.76 7.71
CA GLU A 111 -6.12 -13.81 8.49
C GLU A 111 -5.90 -13.42 9.97
N SER A 112 -4.74 -12.85 10.32
CA SER A 112 -4.37 -12.52 11.69
C SER A 112 -4.34 -11.01 11.94
N PRO A 113 -5.23 -10.45 12.78
CA PRO A 113 -5.27 -9.01 13.06
C PRO A 113 -3.98 -8.47 13.69
N ALA A 114 -3.23 -9.31 14.39
CA ALA A 114 -1.93 -8.96 14.94
C ALA A 114 -0.89 -8.57 13.85
N TRP A 115 -1.11 -8.97 12.60
CA TRP A 115 -0.25 -8.64 11.47
C TRP A 115 -0.82 -7.56 10.55
N TYR A 116 -2.14 -7.56 10.34
CA TYR A 116 -2.75 -6.66 9.36
C TYR A 116 -3.27 -5.34 9.92
N THR A 117 -3.48 -5.19 11.23
CA THR A 117 -4.11 -3.96 11.77
C THR A 117 -3.13 -2.84 12.11
N ALA A 118 -1.86 -3.15 12.39
CA ALA A 118 -0.85 -2.12 12.58
C ALA A 118 -0.57 -1.35 11.27
N TYR A 119 0.05 -0.17 11.36
CA TYR A 119 0.51 0.57 10.19
C TYR A 119 2.04 0.66 10.11
N THR A 120 2.54 1.54 9.25
CA THR A 120 3.97 1.80 9.02
C THR A 120 4.74 1.84 10.35
N PRO A 121 5.90 1.16 10.47
CA PRO A 121 6.65 1.04 11.72
C PRO A 121 7.39 2.34 12.09
N TYR A 122 6.65 3.43 12.31
CA TYR A 122 7.16 4.73 12.74
C TYR A 122 7.72 4.69 14.18
N GLN A 123 7.18 3.81 15.03
CA GLN A 123 7.68 3.52 16.38
C GLN A 123 8.43 2.18 16.38
N PRO A 124 9.72 2.17 16.00
CA PRO A 124 10.44 0.92 15.77
C PRO A 124 10.55 0.04 17.02
N GLU A 125 10.60 0.63 18.21
CA GLU A 125 10.74 -0.09 19.49
C GLU A 125 9.55 -0.98 19.83
N ILE A 126 8.38 -0.76 19.20
CA ILE A 126 7.17 -1.58 19.32
C ILE A 126 6.72 -2.12 17.94
N SER A 127 7.68 -2.28 17.04
CA SER A 127 7.46 -2.74 15.66
C SER A 127 8.57 -3.67 15.15
N GLN A 128 9.36 -4.26 16.06
CA GLN A 128 10.54 -5.05 15.69
C GLN A 128 10.18 -6.32 14.90
N GLY A 129 9.00 -6.89 15.12
CA GLY A 129 8.53 -8.10 14.44
C GLY A 129 8.37 -7.89 12.94
N ARG A 130 7.55 -6.91 12.53
CA ARG A 130 7.38 -6.60 11.11
C ARG A 130 8.63 -5.99 10.48
N LEU A 131 9.44 -5.25 11.24
CA LEU A 131 10.74 -4.77 10.74
C LEU A 131 11.70 -5.92 10.44
N GLU A 132 11.75 -6.95 11.28
CA GLU A 132 12.54 -8.16 11.03
C GLU A 132 12.00 -8.93 9.82
N ALA A 133 10.68 -9.10 9.70
CA ALA A 133 10.06 -9.76 8.55
C ALA A 133 10.33 -9.02 7.22
N LEU A 134 10.39 -7.69 7.25
CA LEU A 134 10.79 -6.86 6.10
C LEU A 134 12.30 -6.92 5.83
N LEU A 135 13.15 -7.08 6.85
CA LEU A 135 14.57 -7.33 6.64
C LEU A 135 14.82 -8.69 6.00
N ASN A 136 14.04 -9.71 6.37
CA ASN A 136 14.03 -11.01 5.70
C ASN A 136 13.63 -10.86 4.22
N PHE A 137 12.60 -10.05 3.93
CA PHE A 137 12.19 -9.74 2.56
C PHE A 137 13.33 -9.09 1.77
N GLN A 138 13.97 -8.05 2.31
CA GLN A 138 15.08 -7.37 1.65
C GLN A 138 16.26 -8.31 1.38
N THR A 139 16.60 -9.15 2.36
CA THR A 139 17.67 -10.14 2.24
C THR A 139 17.36 -11.17 1.16
N MET A 140 16.13 -11.68 1.14
CA MET A 140 15.66 -12.61 0.12
C MET A 140 15.78 -12.02 -1.29
N VAL A 141 15.29 -10.79 -1.48
CA VAL A 141 15.38 -10.10 -2.77
C VAL A 141 16.85 -9.85 -3.15
N ALA A 142 17.67 -9.35 -2.23
CA ALA A 142 19.07 -9.05 -2.49
C ALA A 142 19.87 -10.31 -2.90
N ASP A 143 19.71 -11.41 -2.17
CA ASP A 143 20.36 -12.69 -2.46
C ASP A 143 19.91 -13.24 -3.82
N LEU A 144 18.61 -13.25 -4.11
CA LEU A 144 18.10 -13.83 -5.35
C LEU A 144 18.50 -13.00 -6.57
N THR A 145 18.49 -11.68 -6.47
CA THR A 145 18.85 -10.76 -7.56
C THR A 145 20.36 -10.58 -7.75
N GLY A 146 21.17 -10.94 -6.75
CA GLY A 146 22.62 -10.75 -6.76
C GLY A 146 23.03 -9.29 -6.57
N VAL A 147 22.15 -8.47 -6.00
CA VAL A 147 22.30 -7.02 -5.86
C VAL A 147 22.09 -6.63 -4.39
N PRO A 148 23.00 -5.86 -3.76
CA PRO A 148 23.17 -5.83 -2.31
C PRO A 148 22.06 -5.14 -1.49
N VAL A 149 21.24 -4.27 -2.07
CA VAL A 149 20.27 -3.47 -1.30
C VAL A 149 18.90 -3.50 -1.97
N ALA A 150 17.90 -4.02 -1.27
CA ALA A 150 16.51 -4.01 -1.69
C ALA A 150 15.65 -3.15 -0.76
N ASN A 151 14.57 -2.57 -1.29
CA ASN A 151 13.61 -1.78 -0.51
C ASN A 151 12.55 -2.67 0.18
N ALA A 152 11.73 -2.05 1.04
CA ALA A 152 10.66 -2.71 1.79
C ALA A 152 9.32 -2.63 1.03
N SER A 153 9.38 -3.08 -0.22
CA SER A 153 8.34 -3.21 -1.26
C SER A 153 8.00 -1.96 -2.09
N MET A 154 7.43 -2.25 -3.26
CA MET A 154 6.77 -1.38 -4.23
C MET A 154 5.32 -1.82 -4.43
N LEU A 155 4.54 -1.05 -5.19
CA LEU A 155 3.10 -1.30 -5.38
C LEU A 155 2.77 -2.50 -6.26
N ASP A 156 3.50 -2.67 -7.37
CA ASP A 156 3.44 -3.79 -8.30
C ASP A 156 4.71 -3.80 -9.19
N GLU A 157 4.86 -4.79 -10.08
CA GLU A 157 6.02 -4.87 -10.99
C GLU A 157 6.13 -3.67 -11.94
N ALA A 158 5.01 -3.26 -12.55
CA ALA A 158 5.01 -2.23 -13.59
C ALA A 158 5.40 -0.85 -13.02
N THR A 159 4.86 -0.51 -11.85
CA THR A 159 5.22 0.70 -11.11
C THR A 159 6.66 0.62 -10.59
N ALA A 160 7.17 -0.55 -10.19
CA ALA A 160 8.58 -0.73 -9.85
C ALA A 160 9.50 -0.49 -11.06
N ALA A 161 9.13 -0.96 -12.25
CA ALA A 161 9.86 -0.70 -13.50
C ALA A 161 9.87 0.79 -13.86
N ALA A 162 8.73 1.48 -13.74
CA ALA A 162 8.65 2.93 -13.96
C ALA A 162 9.49 3.73 -12.96
N GLU A 163 9.53 3.28 -11.71
CA GLU A 163 10.43 3.85 -10.70
C GLU A 163 11.90 3.54 -10.99
N GLY A 164 12.21 2.37 -11.53
CA GLY A 164 13.54 2.03 -12.04
C GLY A 164 14.00 2.98 -13.13
N MET A 165 13.13 3.29 -14.10
CA MET A 165 13.37 4.29 -15.14
C MET A 165 13.70 5.68 -14.56
N THR A 166 12.89 6.19 -13.63
CA THR A 166 13.15 7.51 -13.05
C THR A 166 14.36 7.52 -12.11
N LEU A 167 14.62 6.41 -11.40
CA LEU A 167 15.80 6.24 -10.55
C LEU A 167 17.08 6.35 -11.36
N VAL A 168 17.21 5.61 -12.47
CA VAL A 168 18.43 5.67 -13.28
C VAL A 168 18.61 7.02 -13.97
N ARG A 169 17.52 7.73 -14.29
CA ARG A 169 17.58 9.13 -14.74
C ARG A 169 18.15 10.06 -13.67
N ARG A 170 17.75 9.90 -12.40
CA ARG A 170 18.26 10.69 -11.26
C ARG A 170 19.70 10.33 -10.89
N ALA A 171 20.06 9.06 -10.97
CA ALA A 171 21.39 8.55 -10.58
C ALA A 171 22.44 8.76 -11.69
N GLY A 172 22.01 8.72 -12.96
CA GLY A 172 22.85 8.86 -14.13
C GLY A 172 23.28 10.30 -14.43
N ARG A 173 24.16 10.45 -15.43
CA ARG A 173 24.66 11.75 -15.89
C ARG A 173 24.18 12.13 -17.29
N SER A 174 23.66 11.16 -18.04
CA SER A 174 23.14 11.36 -19.40
C SER A 174 22.05 12.43 -19.41
N LYS A 175 22.07 13.26 -20.46
CA LYS A 175 21.06 14.30 -20.71
C LYS A 175 20.03 13.87 -21.76
N SER A 176 20.24 12.72 -22.39
CA SER A 176 19.29 12.17 -23.34
C SER A 176 17.93 11.94 -22.66
N PRO A 177 16.80 12.24 -23.34
CA PRO A 177 15.47 11.90 -22.85
C PRO A 177 15.11 10.42 -23.12
N ARG A 178 15.94 9.67 -23.83
CA ARG A 178 15.63 8.33 -24.33
C ARG A 178 15.87 7.26 -23.27
N PHE A 179 14.87 6.41 -23.07
CA PHE A 179 14.93 5.20 -22.26
C PHE A 179 14.60 3.99 -23.14
N VAL A 180 15.53 3.04 -23.24
CA VAL A 180 15.35 1.86 -24.08
C VAL A 180 14.55 0.80 -23.33
N VAL A 181 13.62 0.13 -23.98
CA VAL A 181 12.84 -0.97 -23.40
C VAL A 181 12.89 -2.15 -24.36
N ASP A 182 13.28 -3.33 -23.85
CA ASP A 182 13.24 -4.58 -24.61
C ASP A 182 11.80 -4.84 -25.11
N ALA A 183 11.64 -5.13 -26.40
CA ALA A 183 10.36 -5.48 -27.02
C ALA A 183 9.68 -6.69 -26.36
N ASP A 184 10.44 -7.54 -25.68
CA ASP A 184 9.93 -8.69 -24.92
C ASP A 184 9.55 -8.34 -23.46
N THR A 185 9.47 -7.05 -23.11
CA THR A 185 8.90 -6.59 -21.83
C THR A 185 7.40 -6.89 -21.77
N MET A 186 6.88 -7.17 -20.58
CA MET A 186 5.44 -7.42 -20.40
C MET A 186 4.60 -6.21 -20.90
N PRO A 187 3.49 -6.46 -21.62
CA PRO A 187 2.71 -5.39 -22.25
C PRO A 187 2.17 -4.36 -21.24
N GLN A 188 1.66 -4.80 -20.08
CA GLN A 188 1.20 -3.88 -19.04
C GLN A 188 2.33 -3.04 -18.44
N THR A 189 3.54 -3.61 -18.32
CA THR A 189 4.72 -2.89 -17.82
C THR A 189 5.15 -1.80 -18.79
N LEU A 190 5.17 -2.09 -20.09
CA LEU A 190 5.46 -1.10 -21.13
C LEU A 190 4.46 0.07 -21.11
N GLU A 191 3.19 -0.20 -20.88
CA GLU A 191 2.14 0.82 -20.93
C GLU A 191 2.12 1.70 -19.68
N VAL A 192 2.43 1.15 -18.50
CA VAL A 192 2.67 1.95 -17.28
C VAL A 192 3.93 2.80 -17.43
N LEU A 193 5.00 2.26 -18.05
CA LEU A 193 6.21 3.04 -18.37
C LEU A 193 5.88 4.23 -19.28
N ARG A 194 5.12 4.02 -20.35
CA ARG A 194 4.67 5.08 -21.26
C ARG A 194 3.86 6.15 -20.53
N THR A 195 2.91 5.74 -19.71
CA THR A 195 2.06 6.64 -18.90
C THR A 195 2.90 7.48 -17.92
N ARG A 196 3.93 6.90 -17.32
CA ARG A 196 4.88 7.60 -16.42
C ARG A 196 5.90 8.47 -17.16
N ALA A 197 6.27 8.08 -18.37
CA ALA A 197 7.31 8.74 -19.17
C ALA A 197 6.81 10.03 -19.83
N GLU A 198 5.59 10.01 -20.38
CA GLU A 198 5.00 11.11 -21.15
C GLU A 198 5.02 12.47 -20.41
N PRO A 199 4.50 12.61 -19.17
CA PRO A 199 4.50 13.90 -18.49
C PRO A 199 5.90 14.41 -18.13
N LEU A 200 6.90 13.53 -18.08
CA LEU A 200 8.29 13.84 -17.75
C LEU A 200 9.17 14.09 -18.97
N GLY A 201 8.57 14.08 -20.18
CA GLY A 201 9.27 14.23 -21.45
C GLY A 201 10.29 13.12 -21.70
N ILE A 202 10.04 11.91 -21.20
CA ILE A 202 10.89 10.73 -21.44
C ILE A 202 10.41 10.05 -22.71
N GLU A 203 11.33 9.80 -23.64
CA GLU A 203 11.06 9.05 -24.87
C GLU A 203 11.31 7.56 -24.61
N VAL A 204 10.25 6.76 -24.57
CA VAL A 204 10.34 5.29 -24.46
C VAL A 204 10.63 4.70 -25.84
N VAL A 205 11.85 4.17 -26.02
CA VAL A 205 12.31 3.56 -27.27
C VAL A 205 12.25 2.05 -27.14
N VAL A 206 11.26 1.43 -27.79
CA VAL A 206 11.14 -0.03 -27.83
C VAL A 206 12.13 -0.59 -28.86
N ALA A 207 12.98 -1.52 -28.43
CA ALA A 207 14.00 -2.15 -29.26
C ALA A 207 13.93 -3.68 -29.16
N ASP A 208 14.07 -4.37 -30.28
CA ASP A 208 14.21 -5.82 -30.28
C ASP A 208 15.65 -6.19 -29.91
N LEU A 209 15.83 -6.74 -28.71
CA LEU A 209 17.12 -7.13 -28.17
C LEU A 209 17.34 -8.65 -28.23
N SER A 210 16.59 -9.37 -29.07
CA SER A 210 16.75 -10.82 -29.24
C SER A 210 18.16 -11.22 -29.72
N GLU A 211 18.80 -10.38 -30.53
CA GLU A 211 20.16 -10.56 -31.07
C GLU A 211 21.24 -9.83 -30.23
N GLY A 212 20.93 -9.52 -28.96
CA GLY A 212 21.85 -8.90 -28.01
C GLY A 212 22.13 -7.42 -28.30
N ALA A 213 23.36 -6.97 -28.00
CA ALA A 213 23.74 -5.54 -28.01
C ALA A 213 23.57 -4.86 -29.37
N SER A 214 23.56 -5.63 -30.46
CA SER A 214 23.34 -5.12 -31.82
C SER A 214 21.93 -4.54 -32.05
N GLY A 215 20.95 -4.96 -31.22
CA GLY A 215 19.59 -4.43 -31.23
C GLY A 215 19.44 -3.08 -30.51
N LEU A 216 20.45 -2.62 -29.75
CA LEU A 216 20.38 -1.33 -29.09
C LEU A 216 20.30 -0.20 -30.12
N PRO A 217 19.41 0.78 -29.92
CA PRO A 217 19.24 1.85 -30.89
C PRO A 217 20.49 2.73 -30.96
N GLU A 218 20.72 3.37 -32.10
CA GLU A 218 21.79 4.34 -32.26
C GLU A 218 21.58 5.57 -31.35
N GLY A 219 22.67 6.25 -31.01
CA GLY A 219 22.66 7.49 -30.23
C GLY A 219 22.63 7.29 -28.71
N GLU A 220 22.51 8.40 -27.99
CA GLU A 220 22.53 8.43 -26.52
C GLU A 220 21.15 8.08 -25.93
N PHE A 221 21.18 7.37 -24.81
CA PHE A 221 20.04 7.11 -23.91
C PHE A 221 20.56 7.16 -22.47
N PHE A 222 19.67 7.22 -21.48
CA PHE A 222 20.08 7.28 -20.06
C PHE A 222 19.94 5.94 -19.33
N GLY A 223 19.16 5.01 -19.88
CA GLY A 223 19.00 3.67 -19.34
C GLY A 223 18.30 2.72 -20.29
N ALA A 224 18.34 1.44 -19.95
CA ALA A 224 17.63 0.38 -20.65
C ALA A 224 16.91 -0.56 -19.66
N LEU A 225 15.67 -0.96 -19.97
CA LEU A 225 14.95 -2.01 -19.27
C LEU A 225 14.99 -3.32 -20.06
N LEU A 226 15.46 -4.38 -19.42
CA LEU A 226 15.53 -5.74 -19.95
C LEU A 226 14.61 -6.67 -19.15
N ALA A 227 14.03 -7.68 -19.79
CA ALA A 227 13.18 -8.68 -19.13
C ALA A 227 13.94 -10.02 -18.96
N TYR A 228 13.78 -10.67 -17.81
CA TYR A 228 14.50 -11.90 -17.47
C TYR A 228 13.72 -12.83 -16.50
N PRO A 229 12.94 -13.80 -17.02
CA PRO A 229 12.68 -14.09 -18.44
C PRO A 229 11.82 -13.01 -19.14
N GLY A 230 11.83 -13.01 -20.47
CA GLY A 230 10.94 -12.17 -21.28
C GLY A 230 9.47 -12.58 -21.20
N ALA A 231 8.57 -11.72 -21.68
CA ALA A 231 7.13 -12.02 -21.77
C ALA A 231 6.84 -13.21 -22.68
N SER A 232 7.69 -13.48 -23.68
CA SER A 232 7.67 -14.68 -24.52
C SER A 232 8.10 -15.96 -23.80
N GLY A 233 8.67 -15.83 -22.60
CA GLY A 233 9.35 -16.90 -21.87
C GLY A 233 10.82 -17.07 -22.23
N ALA A 234 11.33 -16.37 -23.25
CA ALA A 234 12.72 -16.47 -23.68
C ALA A 234 13.71 -16.15 -22.54
N LEU A 235 14.74 -17.00 -22.42
CA LEU A 235 15.91 -16.73 -21.61
C LEU A 235 17.02 -16.16 -22.50
N ARG A 236 17.62 -15.06 -22.05
CA ARG A 236 18.68 -14.36 -22.78
C ARG A 236 19.82 -14.03 -21.83
N ASP A 237 21.06 -14.15 -22.33
CA ASP A 237 22.23 -13.64 -21.64
C ASP A 237 22.36 -12.13 -21.90
N HIS A 238 22.10 -11.34 -20.86
CA HIS A 238 22.08 -9.88 -20.95
C HIS A 238 23.44 -9.23 -20.69
N GLU A 239 24.49 -9.99 -20.34
CA GLU A 239 25.79 -9.43 -19.94
C GLU A 239 26.41 -8.51 -21.01
N ALA A 240 26.34 -8.93 -22.28
CA ALA A 240 26.85 -8.13 -23.40
C ALA A 240 26.02 -6.86 -23.64
N VAL A 241 24.69 -6.93 -23.50
CA VAL A 241 23.79 -5.78 -23.63
C VAL A 241 24.06 -4.78 -22.52
N ILE A 242 24.17 -5.24 -21.28
CA ILE A 242 24.44 -4.41 -20.09
C ILE A 242 25.80 -3.72 -20.22
N SER A 243 26.82 -4.45 -20.69
CA SER A 243 28.16 -3.88 -20.92
C SER A 243 28.13 -2.72 -21.92
N GLU A 244 27.44 -2.90 -23.06
CA GLU A 244 27.28 -1.84 -24.07
C GLU A 244 26.47 -0.65 -23.53
N VAL A 245 25.42 -0.89 -22.72
CA VAL A 245 24.66 0.16 -22.03
C VAL A 245 25.58 1.00 -21.12
N HIS A 246 26.47 0.35 -20.37
CA HIS A 246 27.43 1.02 -19.51
C HIS A 246 28.51 1.79 -20.29
N GLU A 247 29.00 1.25 -21.40
CA GLU A 247 29.97 1.93 -22.27
C GLU A 247 29.41 3.25 -22.83
N ARG A 248 28.09 3.34 -23.01
CA ARG A 248 27.37 4.56 -23.40
C ARG A 248 27.01 5.48 -22.22
N GLY A 249 27.45 5.16 -21.01
CA GLY A 249 27.21 5.97 -19.81
C GLY A 249 25.76 5.91 -19.29
N ALA A 250 24.99 4.93 -19.74
CA ALA A 250 23.64 4.63 -19.27
C ALA A 250 23.66 3.52 -18.19
N MET A 251 22.51 3.25 -17.56
CA MET A 251 22.36 2.19 -16.55
C MET A 251 21.33 1.14 -16.98
N ALA A 252 21.54 -0.10 -16.55
CA ALA A 252 20.67 -1.23 -16.87
C ALA A 252 19.70 -1.53 -15.73
N VAL A 253 18.41 -1.58 -16.07
CA VAL A 253 17.32 -2.07 -15.22
C VAL A 253 16.90 -3.44 -15.74
N VAL A 254 16.74 -4.42 -14.87
CA VAL A 254 16.26 -5.77 -15.24
C VAL A 254 14.97 -6.07 -14.49
N SER A 255 13.86 -6.34 -15.20
CA SER A 255 12.67 -6.96 -14.60
C SER A 255 12.88 -8.46 -14.53
N ALA A 256 12.81 -9.06 -13.34
CA ALA A 256 13.13 -10.47 -13.14
C ALA A 256 12.12 -11.22 -12.26
N ASP A 257 11.97 -12.52 -12.52
CA ASP A 257 11.14 -13.43 -11.73
C ASP A 257 11.98 -14.13 -10.65
N LEU A 258 11.66 -13.88 -9.37
CA LEU A 258 12.43 -14.43 -8.24
C LEU A 258 12.44 -15.97 -8.17
N LEU A 259 11.40 -16.66 -8.63
CA LEU A 259 11.39 -18.12 -8.68
C LEU A 259 12.34 -18.63 -9.76
N ALA A 260 12.35 -17.99 -10.94
CA ALA A 260 13.29 -18.30 -12.01
C ALA A 260 14.74 -18.11 -11.54
N LEU A 261 15.01 -17.04 -10.79
CA LEU A 261 16.35 -16.76 -10.23
C LEU A 261 16.86 -17.80 -9.22
N THR A 262 16.03 -18.75 -8.76
CA THR A 262 16.52 -19.88 -7.95
C THR A 262 17.33 -20.89 -8.79
N LEU A 263 17.11 -20.91 -10.11
CA LEU A 263 17.79 -21.76 -11.09
C LEU A 263 18.71 -20.98 -12.02
N LEU A 264 18.46 -19.69 -12.21
CA LEU A 264 19.13 -18.85 -13.20
C LEU A 264 20.19 -17.92 -12.59
N ARG A 265 21.26 -17.66 -13.34
CA ARG A 265 22.30 -16.67 -13.03
C ARG A 265 21.63 -15.34 -12.68
N ALA A 266 22.00 -14.79 -11.54
CA ALA A 266 21.35 -13.60 -11.01
C ALA A 266 21.68 -12.35 -11.86
N PRO A 267 20.75 -11.39 -12.05
CA PRO A 267 21.02 -10.19 -12.84
C PRO A 267 22.21 -9.36 -12.36
N GLY A 268 22.47 -9.32 -11.05
CA GLY A 268 23.65 -8.66 -10.50
C GLY A 268 24.97 -9.29 -10.96
N GLU A 269 25.00 -10.60 -11.23
CA GLU A 269 26.16 -11.30 -11.79
C GLU A 269 26.38 -10.96 -13.27
N MET A 270 25.35 -10.47 -13.98
CA MET A 270 25.42 -9.97 -15.36
C MET A 270 25.68 -8.46 -15.42
N GLY A 271 25.80 -7.78 -14.27
CA GLY A 271 26.13 -6.36 -14.18
C GLY A 271 24.93 -5.40 -14.03
N ALA A 272 23.73 -5.89 -13.75
CA ALA A 272 22.55 -5.02 -13.59
C ALA A 272 22.75 -3.94 -12.50
N ASP A 273 22.33 -2.70 -12.77
CA ASP A 273 22.36 -1.62 -11.78
C ASP A 273 21.15 -1.67 -10.85
N VAL A 274 19.99 -2.01 -11.42
CA VAL A 274 18.69 -2.05 -10.75
C VAL A 274 17.97 -3.33 -11.18
N VAL A 275 17.36 -4.04 -10.23
CA VAL A 275 16.52 -5.21 -10.50
C VAL A 275 15.15 -4.97 -9.89
N VAL A 276 14.11 -5.16 -10.68
CA VAL A 276 12.70 -4.97 -10.30
C VAL A 276 11.90 -6.23 -10.58
N GLY A 277 10.68 -6.30 -10.07
CA GLY A 277 9.79 -7.42 -10.31
C GLY A 277 8.66 -7.46 -9.28
N THR A 278 8.01 -8.61 -9.19
CA THR A 278 6.98 -8.92 -8.17
C THR A 278 7.39 -10.14 -7.35
N THR A 279 6.93 -10.20 -6.10
CA THR A 279 7.07 -11.39 -5.25
C THR A 279 5.78 -12.21 -5.17
N GLN A 280 4.80 -11.97 -6.06
CA GLN A 280 3.47 -12.60 -6.02
C GLN A 280 3.54 -14.13 -5.88
N ARG A 281 4.31 -14.79 -6.75
CA ARG A 281 4.38 -16.26 -6.79
C ARG A 281 5.14 -16.89 -5.61
N PHE A 282 5.56 -16.10 -4.62
CA PHE A 282 6.01 -16.58 -3.33
C PHE A 282 4.84 -16.59 -2.34
N GLY A 283 3.84 -17.43 -2.63
CA GLY A 283 2.74 -17.71 -1.72
C GLY A 283 1.68 -16.62 -1.59
N VAL A 284 1.64 -15.61 -2.46
CA VAL A 284 0.56 -14.59 -2.48
C VAL A 284 -0.44 -14.90 -3.60
N PRO A 285 -1.76 -14.99 -3.36
CA PRO A 285 -2.74 -15.26 -4.42
C PRO A 285 -2.73 -14.21 -5.54
N MET A 286 -3.13 -14.57 -6.77
CA MET A 286 -3.18 -13.62 -7.90
C MET A 286 -4.18 -12.48 -7.68
N GLY A 287 -5.29 -12.75 -6.98
CA GLY A 287 -6.20 -11.72 -6.47
C GLY A 287 -6.82 -10.81 -7.54
N PHE A 288 -6.97 -11.31 -8.77
CA PHE A 288 -7.40 -10.54 -9.94
C PHE A 288 -6.61 -9.23 -10.14
N GLY A 289 -5.32 -9.26 -9.77
CA GLY A 289 -4.39 -8.12 -9.94
C GLY A 289 -3.57 -7.79 -8.71
N GLY A 290 -4.07 -8.09 -7.51
CA GLY A 290 -3.36 -7.81 -6.28
C GLY A 290 -4.23 -7.92 -5.02
N PRO A 291 -3.66 -7.59 -3.85
CA PRO A 291 -2.37 -6.91 -3.68
C PRO A 291 -1.15 -7.85 -3.76
N HIS A 292 -0.03 -7.36 -4.29
CA HIS A 292 1.28 -8.05 -4.32
C HIS A 292 2.39 -7.07 -4.01
N ALA A 293 3.44 -7.52 -3.32
CA ALA A 293 4.63 -6.70 -3.17
C ALA A 293 5.46 -6.70 -4.46
N GLY A 294 5.51 -5.55 -5.13
CA GLY A 294 6.60 -5.26 -6.06
C GLY A 294 7.93 -5.17 -5.29
N TYR A 295 9.06 -5.39 -5.95
CA TYR A 295 10.38 -5.20 -5.34
C TYR A 295 11.28 -4.32 -6.20
N MET A 296 12.24 -3.67 -5.56
CA MET A 296 13.36 -3.02 -6.23
C MET A 296 14.65 -3.26 -5.44
N ALA A 297 15.67 -3.77 -6.12
CA ALA A 297 17.03 -3.92 -5.63
C ALA A 297 17.99 -3.07 -6.46
N VAL A 298 19.01 -2.49 -5.82
CA VAL A 298 19.99 -1.61 -6.47
C VAL A 298 21.42 -1.91 -6.04
N ARG A 299 22.35 -1.71 -6.98
CA ARG A 299 23.77 -1.87 -6.69
C ARG A 299 24.26 -0.84 -5.68
N LYS A 300 25.46 -1.11 -5.16
CA LYS A 300 26.12 -0.17 -4.24
C LYS A 300 26.38 1.18 -4.92
N GLY A 301 26.14 2.27 -4.20
CA GLY A 301 26.40 3.65 -4.64
C GLY A 301 25.18 4.44 -5.12
N ILE A 302 24.04 3.79 -5.33
CA ILE A 302 22.77 4.45 -5.73
C ILE A 302 21.63 4.21 -4.75
N GLU A 303 21.90 3.65 -3.55
CA GLU A 303 20.91 3.34 -2.51
C GLU A 303 20.15 4.58 -2.03
N ARG A 304 20.80 5.74 -2.08
CA ARG A 304 20.19 7.03 -1.73
C ARG A 304 19.10 7.48 -2.71
N GLN A 305 18.97 6.82 -3.86
CA GLN A 305 17.96 7.09 -4.88
C GLN A 305 16.77 6.12 -4.82
N LEU A 306 16.81 5.12 -3.94
CA LEU A 306 15.73 4.14 -3.80
C LEU A 306 14.38 4.82 -3.48
N PRO A 307 13.30 4.44 -4.17
CA PRO A 307 11.94 4.79 -3.80
C PRO A 307 11.47 3.97 -2.59
N GLY A 308 10.56 4.55 -1.83
CA GLY A 308 9.91 3.89 -0.71
C GLY A 308 10.81 3.59 0.49
N ARG A 309 10.26 2.77 1.39
CA ARG A 309 10.86 2.42 2.68
C ARG A 309 12.06 1.49 2.51
N LEU A 310 12.99 1.56 3.45
CA LEU A 310 14.16 0.68 3.54
C LEU A 310 14.34 0.34 5.02
N VAL A 311 14.37 -0.92 5.40
CA VAL A 311 14.74 -1.34 6.76
C VAL A 311 16.25 -1.41 6.88
N GLY A 312 16.79 -0.90 7.97
CA GLY A 312 18.20 -0.99 8.32
C GLY A 312 18.41 -1.46 9.75
N VAL A 313 19.56 -2.10 9.98
CA VAL A 313 20.04 -2.52 11.29
C VAL A 313 20.70 -1.34 11.99
N SER A 314 20.43 -1.18 13.28
CA SER A 314 21.11 -0.28 14.20
C SER A 314 21.28 -0.97 15.56
N VAL A 315 21.51 -0.17 16.61
CA VAL A 315 21.49 -0.61 18.00
C VAL A 315 20.52 0.22 18.83
N ASP A 316 20.07 -0.34 19.94
CA ASP A 316 19.36 0.38 20.99
C ASP A 316 20.32 1.05 21.99
N SER A 317 19.76 1.76 22.97
CA SER A 317 20.52 2.49 24.00
C SER A 317 21.37 1.60 24.90
N ASP A 318 21.03 0.32 25.01
CA ASP A 318 21.77 -0.65 25.82
C ASP A 318 22.83 -1.39 24.96
N GLY A 319 22.90 -1.08 23.65
CA GLY A 319 23.84 -1.65 22.70
C GLY A 319 23.34 -2.88 21.97
N ASN A 320 22.11 -3.33 22.22
CA ASN A 320 21.51 -4.49 21.58
C ASN A 320 21.18 -4.19 20.12
N LEU A 321 21.21 -5.20 19.27
CA LEU A 321 20.81 -5.08 17.87
C LEU A 321 19.31 -4.74 17.74
N ALA A 322 18.98 -3.76 16.91
CA ALA A 322 17.61 -3.32 16.67
C ALA A 322 17.39 -2.87 15.22
N TYR A 323 16.14 -2.91 14.75
CA TYR A 323 15.77 -2.56 13.38
C TYR A 323 15.01 -1.23 13.31
N ARG A 324 15.14 -0.49 12.21
CA ARG A 324 14.37 0.74 11.93
C ARG A 324 14.20 0.96 10.42
N LEU A 325 13.34 1.91 10.05
CA LEU A 325 13.30 2.45 8.68
C LEU A 325 14.51 3.36 8.44
N ALA A 326 15.48 2.98 7.61
CA ALA A 326 16.70 3.72 7.31
C ALA A 326 16.56 4.77 6.17
N LEU A 327 17.41 5.80 6.18
CA LEU A 327 17.50 6.84 5.15
C LEU A 327 16.14 7.50 4.81
N GLN A 328 15.30 7.75 5.81
CA GLN A 328 13.94 8.27 5.63
C GLN A 328 13.89 9.64 4.95
N THR A 329 15.00 10.39 4.96
CA THR A 329 15.10 11.68 4.23
C THR A 329 14.88 11.57 2.72
N ARG A 330 14.82 10.36 2.15
CA ARG A 330 14.42 10.14 0.75
C ARG A 330 12.92 10.27 0.50
N GLU A 331 12.12 10.05 1.55
CA GLU A 331 10.68 9.84 1.46
C GLU A 331 9.89 11.16 1.47
N GLN A 332 8.66 11.09 0.95
CA GLN A 332 7.76 12.23 0.73
C GLN A 332 7.49 13.08 1.98
N HIS A 333 7.40 12.46 3.16
CA HIS A 333 7.07 13.15 4.41
C HIS A 333 8.17 14.10 4.91
N ILE A 334 9.41 13.94 4.41
CA ILE A 334 10.54 14.83 4.72
C ILE A 334 10.87 15.72 3.53
N ARG A 335 10.97 15.14 2.31
CA ARG A 335 11.50 15.84 1.14
C ARG A 335 10.47 16.41 0.17
N ARG A 336 9.17 16.10 0.34
CA ARG A 336 8.07 16.64 -0.48
C ARG A 336 8.38 16.55 -1.98
N GLU A 337 8.45 17.67 -2.69
CA GLU A 337 8.75 17.74 -4.13
C GLU A 337 10.15 17.22 -4.52
N LYS A 338 11.07 17.08 -3.56
CA LYS A 338 12.44 16.55 -3.76
C LYS A 338 12.58 15.08 -3.35
N ALA A 339 11.48 14.41 -3.01
CA ALA A 339 11.48 13.00 -2.66
C ALA A 339 11.87 12.13 -3.87
N THR A 340 12.31 10.90 -3.60
CA THR A 340 12.68 9.96 -4.68
C THR A 340 11.46 9.41 -5.41
N SER A 341 10.29 9.44 -4.78
CA SER A 341 9.00 8.96 -5.29
C SER A 341 7.86 9.56 -4.46
N ASN A 342 6.64 9.53 -4.98
CA ASN A 342 5.42 9.87 -4.24
C ASN A 342 4.90 8.71 -3.37
N ILE A 343 5.49 7.51 -3.43
CA ILE A 343 5.00 6.35 -2.69
C ILE A 343 4.97 6.60 -1.17
N CYS A 344 3.84 6.26 -0.53
CA CYS A 344 3.67 6.32 0.92
C CYS A 344 3.19 4.97 1.46
N THR A 345 1.92 4.60 1.29
CA THR A 345 1.47 3.21 1.47
C THR A 345 2.11 2.34 0.39
N ALA A 346 2.63 1.16 0.77
CA ALA A 346 3.24 0.20 -0.14
C ALA A 346 2.50 -1.14 -0.03
N GLN A 347 3.22 -2.27 0.11
CA GLN A 347 2.64 -3.62 0.13
C GLN A 347 3.27 -4.48 1.24
N VAL A 348 3.40 -3.91 2.45
CA VAL A 348 4.15 -4.51 3.56
C VAL A 348 3.62 -5.89 3.96
N LEU A 349 2.32 -6.06 4.16
CA LEU A 349 1.74 -7.35 4.55
C LEU A 349 2.08 -8.46 3.53
N LEU A 350 2.10 -8.12 2.24
CA LEU A 350 2.39 -9.08 1.17
C LEU A 350 3.89 -9.35 1.04
N ALA A 351 4.73 -8.37 1.36
CA ALA A 351 6.18 -8.57 1.50
C ALA A 351 6.49 -9.50 2.70
N VAL A 352 5.73 -9.41 3.80
CA VAL A 352 5.81 -10.34 4.92
C VAL A 352 5.38 -11.74 4.49
N VAL A 353 4.28 -11.90 3.76
CA VAL A 353 3.87 -13.23 3.24
C VAL A 353 4.97 -13.84 2.37
N ALA A 354 5.53 -13.08 1.44
CA ALA A 354 6.60 -13.56 0.56
C ALA A 354 7.88 -13.90 1.32
N SER A 355 8.27 -13.12 2.34
CA SER A 355 9.44 -13.44 3.17
C SER A 355 9.22 -14.68 4.01
N MET A 356 8.02 -14.87 4.57
CA MET A 356 7.67 -16.08 5.32
C MET A 356 7.57 -17.31 4.43
N TYR A 357 7.14 -17.16 3.16
CA TYR A 357 7.21 -18.22 2.16
C TYR A 357 8.66 -18.65 1.92
N ALA A 358 9.58 -17.70 1.73
CA ALA A 358 11.00 -17.99 1.59
C ALA A 358 11.63 -18.58 2.86
N VAL A 359 11.23 -18.14 4.06
CA VAL A 359 11.65 -18.74 5.34
C VAL A 359 11.17 -20.19 5.44
N TYR A 360 9.92 -20.45 5.06
CA TYR A 360 9.30 -21.77 5.15
C TYR A 360 9.76 -22.76 4.07
N HIS A 361 10.13 -22.28 2.88
CA HIS A 361 10.60 -23.10 1.75
C HIS A 361 12.12 -23.10 1.53
N GLY A 362 12.82 -22.04 1.92
CA GLY A 362 14.28 -21.99 1.98
C GLY A 362 14.90 -22.22 0.60
N PRO A 363 16.23 -22.20 0.47
CA PRO A 363 16.84 -22.31 -0.85
C PRO A 363 16.49 -23.63 -1.54
N ALA A 364 16.51 -24.76 -0.83
CA ALA A 364 16.22 -26.07 -1.41
C ALA A 364 14.74 -26.26 -1.83
N GLY A 365 13.80 -25.77 -1.03
CA GLY A 365 12.36 -25.90 -1.35
C GLY A 365 11.96 -24.96 -2.48
N LEU A 366 12.46 -23.72 -2.49
CA LEU A 366 12.23 -22.80 -3.61
C LEU A 366 12.83 -23.35 -4.92
N LYS A 367 14.05 -23.89 -4.87
CA LYS A 367 14.67 -24.58 -6.01
C LYS A 367 13.82 -25.75 -6.50
N ALA A 368 13.26 -26.57 -5.61
CA ALA A 368 12.40 -27.68 -5.99
C ALA A 368 11.11 -27.22 -6.68
N ILE A 369 10.51 -26.13 -6.19
CA ILE A 369 9.30 -25.53 -6.78
C ILE A 369 9.60 -24.96 -8.17
N ALA A 370 10.71 -24.25 -8.32
CA ALA A 370 11.16 -23.73 -9.61
C ALA A 370 11.48 -24.86 -10.60
N THR A 371 12.21 -25.90 -10.18
CA THR A 371 12.50 -27.07 -11.02
C THR A 371 11.21 -27.76 -11.45
N ARG A 372 10.22 -27.88 -10.57
CA ARG A 372 8.92 -28.44 -10.92
C ARG A 372 8.21 -27.61 -12.00
N ALA A 373 8.10 -26.30 -11.80
CA ALA A 373 7.47 -25.41 -12.78
C ALA A 373 8.16 -25.48 -14.14
N HIS A 374 9.51 -25.44 -14.13
CA HIS A 374 10.33 -25.59 -15.32
C HIS A 374 10.11 -26.93 -16.03
N ARG A 375 10.20 -28.06 -15.31
CA ARG A 375 10.01 -29.39 -15.92
C ARG A 375 8.61 -29.56 -16.50
N MET A 376 7.57 -29.03 -15.87
CA MET A 376 6.21 -29.01 -16.43
C MET A 376 6.16 -28.25 -17.75
N ALA A 377 6.82 -27.10 -17.87
CA ALA A 377 6.91 -26.33 -19.12
C ALA A 377 7.72 -27.06 -20.19
N SER A 378 8.87 -27.65 -19.84
CA SER A 378 9.72 -28.40 -20.77
C SER A 378 9.01 -29.63 -21.34
N VAL A 379 8.32 -30.40 -20.50
CA VAL A 379 7.50 -31.55 -20.92
C VAL A 379 6.31 -31.11 -21.78
N LEU A 380 5.68 -30.00 -21.43
CA LEU A 380 4.62 -29.40 -22.25
C LEU A 380 5.13 -29.08 -23.66
N ALA A 381 6.26 -28.36 -23.75
CA ALA A 381 6.88 -27.97 -25.00
C ALA A 381 7.31 -29.18 -25.84
N GLU A 382 7.89 -30.20 -25.22
CA GLU A 382 8.35 -31.40 -25.92
C GLU A 382 7.18 -32.15 -26.56
N ARG A 383 6.05 -32.30 -25.85
CA ARG A 383 4.86 -32.92 -26.44
C ARG A 383 4.27 -32.11 -27.59
N LEU A 384 4.30 -30.78 -27.50
CA LEU A 384 3.89 -29.88 -28.59
C LEU A 384 4.78 -30.11 -29.82
N ARG A 385 6.11 -30.14 -29.64
CA ARG A 385 7.08 -30.42 -30.71
C ARG A 385 6.84 -31.78 -31.36
N ARG A 386 6.70 -32.86 -30.59
CA ARG A 386 6.37 -34.20 -31.10
C ARG A 386 5.03 -34.26 -31.81
N GLY A 387 4.09 -33.38 -31.43
CA GLY A 387 2.80 -33.19 -32.08
C GLY A 387 2.81 -32.33 -33.34
N GLY A 388 3.98 -31.84 -33.77
CA GLY A 388 4.12 -30.97 -34.94
C GLY A 388 3.76 -29.50 -34.70
N VAL A 389 3.62 -29.08 -33.44
CA VAL A 389 3.42 -27.67 -33.07
C VAL A 389 4.79 -27.03 -32.88
N GLU A 390 5.03 -25.92 -33.60
CA GLU A 390 6.26 -25.14 -33.48
C GLU A 390 6.28 -24.40 -32.13
N VAL A 391 7.34 -24.60 -31.35
CA VAL A 391 7.61 -23.83 -30.12
C VAL A 391 8.64 -22.76 -30.46
N VAL A 392 8.29 -21.49 -30.25
CA VAL A 392 9.03 -20.33 -30.77
C VAL A 392 10.44 -20.24 -30.17
N HIS A 393 10.58 -20.51 -28.87
CA HIS A 393 11.87 -20.45 -28.17
C HIS A 393 12.33 -21.82 -27.70
N GLY A 394 13.61 -22.13 -27.94
CA GLY A 394 14.26 -23.35 -27.43
C GLY A 394 14.57 -23.26 -25.94
N GLU A 395 14.89 -22.05 -25.46
CA GLU A 395 15.39 -21.76 -24.12
C GLU A 395 14.37 -20.91 -23.35
N PHE A 396 13.86 -21.44 -22.24
CA PHE A 396 12.83 -20.79 -21.41
C PHE A 396 12.83 -21.35 -19.99
N PHE A 397 12.28 -20.58 -19.03
CA PHE A 397 12.05 -21.07 -17.67
C PHE A 397 10.73 -21.84 -17.57
N ASP A 398 9.59 -21.15 -17.52
CA ASP A 398 8.28 -21.76 -17.26
C ASP A 398 7.22 -21.40 -18.30
N THR A 399 7.57 -20.56 -19.27
CA THR A 399 6.64 -19.96 -20.23
C THR A 399 7.01 -20.37 -21.64
N VAL A 400 6.03 -20.89 -22.38
CA VAL A 400 6.19 -21.43 -23.73
C VAL A 400 5.27 -20.68 -24.67
N VAL A 401 5.81 -20.15 -25.77
CA VAL A 401 4.99 -19.62 -26.88
C VAL A 401 4.97 -20.65 -28.01
N ALA A 402 3.76 -21.07 -28.39
CA ALA A 402 3.51 -22.01 -29.46
C ALA A 402 2.88 -21.29 -30.65
N ARG A 403 3.37 -21.60 -31.86
CA ARG A 403 2.88 -21.05 -33.12
C ARG A 403 1.80 -21.96 -33.72
N VAL A 404 0.61 -21.40 -33.87
CA VAL A 404 -0.64 -22.00 -34.36
C VAL A 404 -1.31 -21.06 -35.37
N PRO A 405 -0.79 -20.97 -36.61
CA PRO A 405 -1.22 -19.95 -37.58
C PRO A 405 -2.74 -19.94 -37.81
N GLY A 406 -3.36 -18.78 -37.59
CA GLY A 406 -4.79 -18.51 -37.71
C GLY A 406 -5.69 -19.25 -36.72
N LYS A 407 -5.14 -19.90 -35.70
CA LYS A 407 -5.85 -20.80 -34.78
C LYS A 407 -5.71 -20.43 -33.31
N ALA A 408 -5.07 -19.32 -32.97
CA ALA A 408 -4.86 -18.95 -31.57
C ALA A 408 -6.17 -18.86 -30.78
N ASP A 409 -7.20 -18.23 -31.35
CA ASP A 409 -8.53 -18.10 -30.73
C ASP A 409 -9.23 -19.46 -30.53
N ASP A 410 -9.07 -20.39 -31.48
CA ASP A 410 -9.63 -21.75 -31.36
C ASP A 410 -8.94 -22.54 -30.24
N VAL A 411 -7.61 -22.44 -30.13
CA VAL A 411 -6.83 -23.10 -29.07
C VAL A 411 -7.21 -22.54 -27.70
N VAL A 412 -7.20 -21.22 -27.54
CA VAL A 412 -7.54 -20.55 -26.27
C VAL A 412 -8.98 -20.87 -25.85
N SER A 413 -9.93 -20.80 -26.79
CA SER A 413 -11.32 -21.14 -26.48
C SER A 413 -11.51 -22.63 -26.13
N THR A 414 -10.74 -23.52 -26.75
CA THR A 414 -10.77 -24.96 -26.43
C THR A 414 -10.17 -25.23 -25.07
N ALA A 415 -9.02 -24.63 -24.75
CA ALA A 415 -8.40 -24.73 -23.43
C ALA A 415 -9.36 -24.25 -22.33
N ARG A 416 -10.06 -23.13 -22.57
CA ARG A 416 -11.04 -22.60 -21.61
C ARG A 416 -12.21 -23.56 -21.38
N ARG A 417 -12.70 -24.26 -22.41
CA ARG A 417 -13.72 -25.31 -22.24
C ARG A 417 -13.22 -26.50 -21.42
N GLU A 418 -11.91 -26.76 -21.42
CA GLU A 418 -11.25 -27.75 -20.56
C GLU A 418 -10.86 -27.19 -19.19
N GLY A 419 -11.25 -25.95 -18.87
CA GLY A 419 -11.00 -25.31 -17.59
C GLY A 419 -9.61 -24.69 -17.43
N VAL A 420 -8.93 -24.36 -18.53
CA VAL A 420 -7.60 -23.73 -18.53
C VAL A 420 -7.65 -22.40 -19.29
N ASN A 421 -7.16 -21.32 -18.69
CA ASN A 421 -6.98 -20.05 -19.36
C ASN A 421 -5.55 -19.95 -19.91
N LEU A 422 -5.42 -19.65 -21.21
CA LEU A 422 -4.14 -19.48 -21.91
C LEU A 422 -4.00 -18.05 -22.42
N ARG A 423 -2.76 -17.60 -22.61
CA ARG A 423 -2.49 -16.27 -23.18
C ARG A 423 -2.67 -16.31 -24.70
N ARG A 424 -3.61 -15.53 -25.21
CA ARG A 424 -3.63 -15.14 -26.62
C ARG A 424 -2.55 -14.07 -26.85
N VAL A 425 -1.48 -14.41 -27.57
CA VAL A 425 -0.40 -13.45 -27.87
C VAL A 425 -0.81 -12.60 -29.08
N ASP A 426 -1.22 -13.26 -30.17
CA ASP A 426 -1.77 -12.65 -31.38
C ASP A 426 -2.70 -13.68 -32.08
N GLY A 427 -2.96 -13.54 -33.39
CA GLY A 427 -3.79 -14.49 -34.15
C GLY A 427 -3.11 -15.85 -34.44
N ASP A 428 -1.79 -15.91 -34.32
CA ASP A 428 -0.95 -17.04 -34.70
C ASP A 428 -0.19 -17.65 -33.52
N HIS A 429 -0.17 -17.01 -32.35
CA HIS A 429 0.63 -17.44 -31.20
C HIS A 429 -0.19 -17.55 -29.91
N VAL A 430 0.08 -18.62 -29.16
CA VAL A 430 -0.49 -18.88 -27.83
C VAL A 430 0.63 -19.06 -26.82
N GLY A 431 0.58 -18.29 -25.74
CA GLY A 431 1.48 -18.40 -24.60
C GLY A 431 0.88 -19.30 -23.51
N VAL A 432 1.74 -20.13 -22.92
CA VAL A 432 1.39 -21.06 -21.84
C VAL A 432 2.44 -20.96 -20.75
N SER A 433 2.06 -20.49 -19.56
CA SER A 433 2.93 -20.43 -18.39
C SER A 433 2.59 -21.53 -17.39
N CYS A 434 3.58 -22.32 -17.01
CA CYS A 434 3.49 -23.31 -15.95
C CYS A 434 3.94 -22.71 -14.61
N ASP A 435 3.40 -23.23 -13.52
CA ASP A 435 3.70 -22.73 -12.19
C ASP A 435 3.71 -23.83 -11.13
N GLU A 436 3.81 -23.45 -9.85
CA GLU A 436 3.82 -24.35 -8.70
C GLU A 436 2.60 -25.29 -8.68
N THR A 437 1.46 -24.78 -9.15
CA THR A 437 0.16 -25.46 -9.12
C THR A 437 -0.12 -26.29 -10.38
N THR A 438 0.73 -26.22 -11.41
CA THR A 438 0.58 -27.02 -12.63
C THR A 438 0.60 -28.52 -12.32
N THR A 439 -0.34 -29.25 -12.94
CA THR A 439 -0.49 -30.70 -12.78
C THR A 439 -0.46 -31.39 -14.14
N ARG A 440 -0.20 -32.70 -14.15
CA ARG A 440 -0.23 -33.52 -15.37
C ARG A 440 -1.59 -33.46 -16.09
N ALA A 441 -2.68 -33.37 -15.33
CA ALA A 441 -4.01 -33.21 -15.89
C ALA A 441 -4.17 -31.88 -16.65
N ARG A 442 -3.57 -30.80 -16.14
CA ARG A 442 -3.54 -29.50 -16.84
C ARG A 442 -2.70 -29.57 -18.11
N LEU A 443 -1.55 -30.24 -18.08
CA LEU A 443 -0.75 -30.47 -19.30
C LEU A 443 -1.57 -31.19 -20.38
N ALA A 444 -2.29 -32.25 -19.99
CA ALA A 444 -3.15 -32.99 -20.90
C ALA A 444 -4.30 -32.15 -21.48
N ALA A 445 -4.92 -31.29 -20.66
CA ALA A 445 -5.95 -30.36 -21.11
C ALA A 445 -5.39 -29.37 -22.15
N VAL A 446 -4.17 -28.85 -21.92
CA VAL A 446 -3.49 -27.96 -22.88
C VAL A 446 -3.18 -28.71 -24.17
N TRP A 447 -2.57 -29.91 -24.13
CA TRP A 447 -2.28 -30.68 -25.35
C TRP A 447 -3.53 -30.98 -26.16
N LYS A 448 -4.64 -31.32 -25.49
CA LYS A 448 -5.94 -31.49 -26.14
C LYS A 448 -6.40 -30.22 -26.85
N ALA A 449 -6.22 -29.04 -26.25
CA ALA A 449 -6.55 -27.76 -26.86
C ALA A 449 -5.71 -27.45 -28.12
N PHE A 450 -4.47 -27.94 -28.17
CA PHE A 450 -3.61 -27.89 -29.35
C PHE A 450 -3.90 -29.01 -30.39
N GLY A 451 -4.97 -29.79 -30.21
CA GLY A 451 -5.36 -30.86 -31.14
C GLY A 451 -4.59 -32.17 -30.94
N LEU A 452 -4.00 -32.38 -29.77
CA LEU A 452 -3.20 -33.56 -29.41
C LEU A 452 -3.90 -34.36 -28.28
N PRO A 453 -5.06 -35.01 -28.53
CA PRO A 453 -5.86 -35.67 -27.50
C PRO A 453 -5.24 -36.97 -26.98
N GLU A 454 -4.34 -37.60 -27.74
CA GLU A 454 -3.60 -38.78 -27.30
C GLU A 454 -2.56 -38.39 -26.24
N GLN A 455 -2.75 -38.92 -25.03
CA GLN A 455 -1.90 -38.64 -23.89
C GLN A 455 -0.71 -39.60 -23.86
N PRO A 456 0.53 -39.09 -23.87
CA PRO A 456 1.71 -39.92 -23.64
C PRO A 456 1.75 -40.36 -22.17
N ASP A 457 2.55 -41.38 -21.88
CA ASP A 457 3.03 -41.55 -20.50
C ASP A 457 3.93 -40.35 -20.15
N VAL A 458 3.50 -39.57 -19.16
CA VAL A 458 4.20 -38.34 -18.78
C VAL A 458 5.56 -38.63 -18.14
N ASP A 459 5.72 -39.77 -17.46
CA ASP A 459 7.00 -40.16 -16.86
C ASP A 459 8.01 -40.55 -17.94
N GLU A 460 7.57 -41.30 -18.96
CA GLU A 460 8.43 -41.63 -20.10
C GLU A 460 8.80 -40.38 -20.90
N LEU A 461 7.83 -39.49 -21.15
CA LEU A 461 8.09 -38.23 -21.85
C LEU A 461 9.06 -37.34 -21.06
N ASP A 462 8.88 -37.19 -19.75
CA ASP A 462 9.78 -36.42 -18.88
C ASP A 462 11.19 -37.00 -18.91
N ALA A 463 11.35 -38.32 -18.79
CA ALA A 463 12.65 -38.97 -18.83
C ALA A 463 13.44 -38.70 -20.13
N GLU A 464 12.74 -38.54 -21.26
CA GLU A 464 13.33 -38.22 -22.56
C GLU A 464 13.46 -36.72 -22.84
N THR A 465 12.82 -35.86 -22.05
CA THR A 465 12.76 -34.41 -22.29
C THR A 465 14.07 -33.76 -21.83
N PRO A 466 14.85 -33.15 -22.76
CA PRO A 466 16.03 -32.39 -22.39
C PRO A 466 15.65 -31.14 -21.57
N ASP A 467 16.59 -30.65 -20.77
CA ASP A 467 16.43 -29.39 -20.06
C ASP A 467 16.41 -28.22 -21.06
N ALA A 468 15.55 -27.22 -20.82
CA ALA A 468 15.45 -26.02 -21.66
C ALA A 468 16.19 -24.81 -21.06
N LEU A 469 16.84 -24.97 -19.90
CA LEU A 469 17.72 -23.96 -19.33
C LEU A 469 19.11 -24.03 -19.99
N PRO A 470 19.63 -22.92 -20.55
CA PRO A 470 20.97 -22.93 -21.13
C PRO A 470 22.04 -23.02 -20.05
N THR A 471 23.06 -23.85 -20.28
CA THR A 471 24.14 -24.13 -19.32
C THR A 471 24.85 -22.86 -18.84
N SER A 472 25.02 -21.85 -19.70
CA SER A 472 25.66 -20.57 -19.36
C SER A 472 24.87 -19.72 -18.38
N LEU A 473 23.55 -19.91 -18.30
CA LEU A 473 22.67 -19.17 -17.39
C LEU A 473 22.28 -19.97 -16.16
N LEU A 474 22.82 -21.17 -15.94
CA LEU A 474 22.54 -21.92 -14.72
C LEU A 474 23.18 -21.22 -13.50
N ARG A 475 22.38 -21.03 -12.45
CA ARG A 475 22.84 -20.43 -11.21
C ARG A 475 23.86 -21.33 -10.53
N THR A 476 25.01 -20.74 -10.21
CA THR A 476 26.08 -21.38 -9.42
C THR A 476 26.27 -20.73 -8.05
N SER A 477 25.80 -19.50 -7.87
CA SER A 477 25.84 -18.77 -6.60
C SER A 477 24.85 -19.34 -5.58
N GLU A 478 25.24 -19.34 -4.31
CA GLU A 478 24.34 -19.63 -3.19
C GLU A 478 23.41 -18.43 -2.93
N TYR A 479 22.27 -18.69 -2.27
CA TYR A 479 21.28 -17.69 -1.86
C TYR A 479 20.56 -18.16 -0.61
N LEU A 480 19.99 -17.21 0.13
CA LEU A 480 19.25 -17.45 1.38
C LEU A 480 20.11 -18.21 2.40
N THR A 481 21.40 -17.89 2.46
CA THR A 481 22.37 -18.59 3.33
C THR A 481 22.23 -18.19 4.80
N HIS A 482 21.51 -17.09 5.08
CA HIS A 482 21.24 -16.65 6.44
C HIS A 482 20.40 -17.69 7.21
N PRO A 483 20.74 -18.04 8.47
CA PRO A 483 20.08 -19.10 9.22
C PRO A 483 18.55 -19.01 9.33
N VAL A 484 17.97 -17.80 9.28
CA VAL A 484 16.51 -17.61 9.30
C VAL A 484 15.78 -18.42 8.21
N PHE A 485 16.40 -18.62 7.04
CA PHE A 485 15.83 -19.39 5.93
C PHE A 485 15.99 -20.91 6.09
N HIS A 486 16.65 -21.35 7.17
CA HIS A 486 16.98 -22.74 7.46
C HIS A 486 16.38 -23.27 8.77
N THR A 487 16.02 -22.40 9.72
CA THR A 487 15.59 -22.79 11.09
C THR A 487 14.08 -23.05 11.23
N HIS A 488 13.24 -22.46 10.37
CA HIS A 488 11.78 -22.46 10.53
C HIS A 488 11.05 -23.33 9.50
N ARG A 489 11.57 -24.54 9.27
CA ARG A 489 11.15 -25.47 8.20
C ARG A 489 9.92 -26.32 8.52
N SER A 490 9.67 -26.57 9.80
CA SER A 490 8.48 -27.30 10.24
C SER A 490 7.37 -26.32 10.56
N GLU A 491 6.11 -26.73 10.34
CA GLU A 491 4.96 -25.87 10.60
C GLU A 491 4.96 -25.34 12.04
N THR A 492 5.29 -26.18 13.03
CA THR A 492 5.41 -25.75 14.44
C THR A 492 6.52 -24.71 14.64
N SER A 493 7.66 -24.84 13.97
CA SER A 493 8.75 -23.86 14.09
C SER A 493 8.37 -22.53 13.46
N LEU A 494 7.74 -22.55 12.28
CA LEU A 494 7.25 -21.33 11.64
C LEU A 494 6.13 -20.67 12.47
N LEU A 495 5.17 -21.46 12.97
CA LEU A 495 4.10 -20.96 13.83
C LEU A 495 4.66 -20.19 15.04
N ARG A 496 5.70 -20.73 15.69
CA ARG A 496 6.38 -20.08 16.82
C ARG A 496 7.11 -18.82 16.40
N TYR A 497 7.79 -18.84 15.25
CA TYR A 497 8.47 -17.66 14.72
C TYR A 497 7.50 -16.52 14.39
N LEU A 498 6.40 -16.83 13.68
CA LEU A 498 5.33 -15.87 13.40
C LEU A 498 4.75 -15.29 14.69
N ARG A 499 4.52 -16.15 15.69
CA ARG A 499 4.02 -15.68 16.99
C ARG A 499 5.03 -14.76 17.69
N GLU A 500 6.29 -15.15 17.73
CA GLU A 500 7.37 -14.37 18.33
C GLU A 500 7.49 -12.97 17.70
N LEU A 501 7.43 -12.88 16.37
CA LEU A 501 7.44 -11.60 15.68
C LEU A 501 6.19 -10.78 16.01
N SER A 502 5.00 -11.37 15.98
CA SER A 502 3.76 -10.63 16.30
C SER A 502 3.72 -10.13 17.75
N ASP A 503 4.36 -10.81 18.70
CA ASP A 503 4.44 -10.37 20.10
C ASP A 503 5.39 -9.16 20.29
N LYS A 504 6.25 -8.85 19.32
CA LYS A 504 7.14 -7.68 19.29
C LYS A 504 6.46 -6.41 18.76
N ASP A 505 5.23 -6.54 18.26
CA ASP A 505 4.51 -5.50 17.56
C ASP A 505 3.24 -5.06 18.32
N VAL A 506 2.99 -3.75 18.35
CA VAL A 506 1.68 -3.21 18.77
C VAL A 506 0.80 -3.04 17.54
N ALA A 507 -0.41 -3.60 17.64
CA ALA A 507 -1.46 -3.64 16.63
C ALA A 507 -2.83 -3.35 17.30
N LEU A 508 -3.91 -3.21 16.53
CA LEU A 508 -5.22 -2.78 17.06
C LEU A 508 -5.90 -3.85 17.95
N ASP A 509 -5.42 -5.09 17.92
CA ASP A 509 -5.86 -6.13 18.86
C ASP A 509 -5.32 -5.93 20.29
N ARG A 510 -4.43 -4.95 20.51
CA ARG A 510 -3.80 -4.64 21.81
C ARG A 510 -4.25 -3.31 22.40
N SER A 511 -4.34 -2.25 21.61
CA SER A 511 -4.66 -0.90 22.05
C SER A 511 -5.00 0.00 20.87
N MET A 512 -5.60 1.16 21.16
CA MET A 512 -5.74 2.24 20.19
C MET A 512 -4.37 2.66 19.63
N ILE A 513 -4.34 2.96 18.33
CA ILE A 513 -3.21 3.56 17.63
C ILE A 513 -3.69 4.90 17.05
N PRO A 514 -3.58 6.03 17.78
CA PRO A 514 -4.25 7.27 17.40
C PRO A 514 -3.42 8.10 16.40
N LEU A 515 -2.99 7.49 15.29
CA LEU A 515 -2.19 8.13 14.26
C LEU A 515 -3.05 9.11 13.43
N GLY A 516 -2.81 10.42 13.60
CA GLY A 516 -3.36 11.45 12.72
C GLY A 516 -3.13 11.18 11.23
N SER A 517 -4.13 11.50 10.41
CA SER A 517 -4.20 11.27 8.97
C SER A 517 -4.09 9.80 8.57
N CYS A 518 -4.36 8.85 9.45
CA CYS A 518 -4.27 7.41 9.16
C CYS A 518 -5.59 6.66 9.35
N THR A 519 -6.54 7.20 10.12
CA THR A 519 -7.84 6.58 10.42
C THR A 519 -7.71 5.11 10.80
N MET A 520 -7.06 4.84 11.93
CA MET A 520 -6.83 3.50 12.47
C MET A 520 -8.12 2.90 13.06
N LYS A 521 -9.17 2.79 12.23
CA LYS A 521 -10.50 2.26 12.60
C LYS A 521 -10.53 0.74 12.58
N LEU A 522 -11.66 0.17 12.99
CA LEU A 522 -11.91 -1.26 12.91
C LEU A 522 -11.74 -1.79 11.47
N ASN A 523 -11.00 -2.90 11.34
CA ASN A 523 -11.02 -3.78 10.16
C ASN A 523 -11.84 -5.02 10.57
N ALA A 524 -13.14 -5.05 10.29
CA ALA A 524 -14.02 -6.04 10.88
C ALA A 524 -13.79 -7.42 10.26
N THR A 525 -13.90 -8.47 11.08
CA THR A 525 -13.70 -9.85 10.61
C THR A 525 -14.60 -10.20 9.44
N ALA A 526 -15.89 -9.80 9.49
CA ALA A 526 -16.84 -10.03 8.41
C ALA A 526 -16.45 -9.35 7.09
N GLU A 527 -15.76 -8.21 7.14
CA GLU A 527 -15.24 -7.52 5.95
C GLU A 527 -14.03 -8.27 5.38
N MET A 528 -13.21 -8.85 6.25
CA MET A 528 -11.96 -9.54 5.93
C MET A 528 -12.15 -10.96 5.38
N GLU A 529 -13.20 -11.69 5.77
CA GLU A 529 -13.34 -13.13 5.45
C GLU A 529 -13.23 -13.45 3.95
N SER A 530 -13.75 -12.57 3.10
CA SER A 530 -13.89 -12.87 1.66
C SER A 530 -12.60 -12.75 0.86
N ILE A 531 -11.57 -12.08 1.37
CA ILE A 531 -10.33 -11.83 0.61
C ILE A 531 -9.53 -13.12 0.36
N THR A 532 -9.77 -14.17 1.15
CA THR A 532 -9.11 -15.47 1.02
C THR A 532 -9.96 -16.51 0.30
N TRP A 533 -11.18 -16.16 -0.15
CA TRP A 533 -12.03 -17.08 -0.89
C TRP A 533 -11.43 -17.36 -2.28
N PRO A 534 -11.25 -18.63 -2.68
CA PRO A 534 -10.62 -18.99 -3.96
C PRO A 534 -11.30 -18.36 -5.18
N GLU A 535 -12.62 -18.12 -5.09
CA GLU A 535 -13.42 -17.51 -6.14
C GLU A 535 -13.00 -16.06 -6.46
N PHE A 536 -12.45 -15.33 -5.50
CA PHE A 536 -11.89 -13.99 -5.70
C PHE A 536 -10.37 -14.02 -5.80
N SER A 537 -9.70 -14.75 -4.89
CA SER A 537 -8.24 -14.75 -4.78
C SER A 537 -7.54 -15.56 -5.88
N GLY A 538 -8.22 -16.52 -6.50
CA GLY A 538 -7.69 -17.40 -7.54
C GLY A 538 -7.82 -16.88 -8.97
N LEU A 539 -8.46 -15.71 -9.18
CA LEU A 539 -8.65 -15.13 -10.51
C LEU A 539 -7.35 -14.47 -11.02
N HIS A 540 -7.05 -14.66 -12.30
CA HIS A 540 -5.97 -13.96 -12.99
C HIS A 540 -6.45 -12.61 -13.56
N PRO A 541 -5.70 -11.49 -13.42
CA PRO A 541 -6.16 -10.15 -13.83
C PRO A 541 -6.52 -10.02 -15.32
N PHE A 542 -5.89 -10.83 -16.16
CA PHE A 542 -6.13 -10.87 -17.62
C PHE A 542 -6.95 -12.07 -18.08
N ALA A 543 -7.61 -12.79 -17.14
CA ALA A 543 -8.64 -13.76 -17.52
C ALA A 543 -9.82 -13.04 -18.20
N PRO A 544 -10.62 -13.74 -19.03
CA PRO A 544 -11.83 -13.15 -19.61
C PRO A 544 -12.72 -12.53 -18.53
N ALA A 545 -13.16 -11.28 -18.72
CA ALA A 545 -13.94 -10.54 -17.72
C ALA A 545 -15.20 -11.29 -17.22
N GLN A 546 -15.81 -12.11 -18.09
CA GLN A 546 -16.95 -12.97 -17.77
C GLN A 546 -16.65 -14.08 -16.75
N ASP A 547 -15.39 -14.34 -16.42
CA ASP A 547 -14.98 -15.27 -15.36
C ASP A 547 -14.86 -14.57 -14.00
N ALA A 548 -14.90 -13.25 -13.99
CA ALA A 548 -14.86 -12.41 -12.79
C ALA A 548 -16.19 -11.65 -12.57
N GLU A 549 -17.32 -12.13 -13.10
CA GLU A 549 -18.61 -11.42 -13.07
C GLU A 549 -18.99 -10.93 -11.66
N GLY A 550 -18.84 -11.78 -10.64
CA GLY A 550 -19.12 -11.43 -9.25
C GLY A 550 -18.23 -10.32 -8.71
N LEU A 551 -16.92 -10.41 -8.97
CA LEU A 551 -15.95 -9.40 -8.51
C LEU A 551 -16.12 -8.07 -9.27
N LEU A 552 -16.46 -8.12 -10.57
CA LEU A 552 -16.76 -6.93 -11.35
C LEU A 552 -18.08 -6.27 -10.94
N ARG A 553 -19.02 -7.04 -10.40
CA ARG A 553 -20.20 -6.47 -9.76
C ARG A 553 -19.85 -5.71 -8.47
N ILE A 554 -18.95 -6.26 -7.65
CA ILE A 554 -18.41 -5.55 -6.46
C ILE A 554 -17.73 -4.24 -6.85
N VAL A 555 -16.90 -4.27 -7.90
CA VAL A 555 -16.27 -3.09 -8.51
C VAL A 555 -17.32 -2.04 -8.89
N SER A 556 -18.35 -2.44 -9.66
CA SER A 556 -19.39 -1.52 -10.12
C SER A 556 -20.24 -0.95 -8.98
N ASP A 557 -20.58 -1.76 -7.98
CA ASP A 557 -21.32 -1.31 -6.80
C ASP A 557 -20.50 -0.26 -6.03
N LEU A 558 -19.20 -0.53 -5.79
CA LEU A 558 -18.30 0.41 -5.13
C LEU A 558 -18.12 1.71 -5.90
N GLU A 559 -17.92 1.65 -7.22
CA GLU A 559 -17.81 2.87 -8.05
C GLU A 559 -19.06 3.75 -7.90
N GLY A 560 -20.25 3.15 -7.93
CA GLY A 560 -21.51 3.86 -7.74
C GLY A 560 -21.68 4.44 -6.34
N TRP A 561 -21.41 3.64 -5.29
CA TRP A 561 -21.55 4.09 -3.90
C TRP A 561 -20.53 5.17 -3.54
N LEU A 562 -19.28 5.04 -3.99
CA LEU A 562 -18.26 6.05 -3.75
C LEU A 562 -18.58 7.35 -4.49
N ALA A 563 -19.11 7.29 -5.72
CA ALA A 563 -19.59 8.48 -6.43
C ALA A 563 -20.71 9.19 -5.65
N GLU A 564 -21.67 8.46 -5.11
CA GLU A 564 -22.76 9.02 -4.29
C GLU A 564 -22.25 9.64 -2.99
N ILE A 565 -21.38 8.93 -2.25
CA ILE A 565 -20.77 9.39 -0.98
C ILE A 565 -19.98 10.68 -1.16
N THR A 566 -19.31 10.83 -2.31
CA THR A 566 -18.42 11.97 -2.59
C THR A 566 -19.07 13.07 -3.42
N GLY A 567 -20.21 12.79 -4.04
CA GLY A 567 -20.91 13.69 -4.95
C GLY A 567 -20.24 13.84 -6.32
N TYR A 568 -19.36 12.91 -6.72
CA TYR A 568 -18.76 12.82 -8.05
C TYR A 568 -19.67 12.11 -9.06
N ASP A 569 -19.26 12.11 -10.33
CA ASP A 569 -20.05 11.56 -11.44
C ASP A 569 -19.48 10.23 -11.96
N ALA A 570 -18.18 9.96 -11.76
CA ALA A 570 -17.53 8.71 -12.10
C ALA A 570 -16.39 8.39 -11.13
N VAL A 571 -16.08 7.10 -10.95
CA VAL A 571 -14.99 6.62 -10.09
C VAL A 571 -14.13 5.61 -10.86
N SER A 572 -12.81 5.62 -10.62
CA SER A 572 -11.89 4.57 -11.06
C SER A 572 -11.21 3.92 -9.85
N LEU A 573 -11.32 2.60 -9.74
CA LEU A 573 -10.68 1.77 -8.70
C LEU A 573 -9.26 1.31 -9.05
N GLN A 574 -8.73 1.67 -10.22
CA GLN A 574 -7.43 1.18 -10.68
C GLN A 574 -6.24 1.57 -9.78
N PRO A 575 -6.11 2.83 -9.28
CA PRO A 575 -4.93 3.21 -8.51
C PRO A 575 -4.81 2.45 -7.19
N ASN A 576 -3.70 1.75 -7.00
CA ASN A 576 -3.44 0.84 -5.86
C ASN A 576 -2.78 1.51 -4.64
N ALA A 577 -2.85 2.84 -4.50
CA ALA A 577 -2.48 3.60 -3.31
C ALA A 577 -3.02 5.05 -3.42
N GLY A 578 -3.13 5.76 -2.29
CA GLY A 578 -3.57 7.17 -2.31
C GLY A 578 -2.68 8.06 -3.18
N SER A 579 -1.36 7.89 -3.10
CA SER A 579 -0.39 8.59 -3.96
C SER A 579 -0.56 8.27 -5.46
N GLN A 580 -1.03 7.07 -5.80
CA GLN A 580 -1.37 6.73 -7.19
C GLN A 580 -2.68 7.37 -7.62
N GLY A 581 -3.63 7.56 -6.70
CA GLY A 581 -4.86 8.32 -6.94
C GLY A 581 -4.57 9.81 -7.17
N GLU A 582 -3.65 10.41 -6.41
CA GLU A 582 -3.14 11.77 -6.69
C GLU A 582 -2.56 11.87 -8.10
N PHE A 583 -1.63 10.98 -8.44
CA PHE A 583 -1.02 10.97 -9.77
C PHE A 583 -2.07 10.78 -10.87
N ALA A 584 -3.01 9.84 -10.71
CA ALA A 584 -4.08 9.59 -11.67
C ALA A 584 -5.00 10.81 -11.86
N GLY A 585 -5.40 11.47 -10.77
CA GLY A 585 -6.25 12.65 -10.82
C GLY A 585 -5.56 13.84 -11.47
N LEU A 586 -4.27 14.05 -11.20
CA LEU A 586 -3.49 15.12 -11.84
C LEU A 586 -3.24 14.84 -13.33
N LEU A 587 -3.04 13.58 -13.72
CA LEU A 587 -2.99 13.21 -15.14
C LEU A 587 -4.32 13.46 -15.84
N ALA A 588 -5.46 13.17 -15.18
CA ALA A 588 -6.77 13.46 -15.74
C ALA A 588 -6.99 14.98 -15.94
N ILE A 589 -6.59 15.80 -14.96
CA ILE A 589 -6.60 17.28 -15.09
C ILE A 589 -5.72 17.74 -16.25
N ARG A 590 -4.49 17.24 -16.34
CA ARG A 590 -3.55 17.61 -17.40
C ARG A 590 -4.11 17.23 -18.78
N ALA A 591 -4.62 16.01 -18.93
CA ALA A 591 -5.22 15.55 -20.18
C ALA A 591 -6.47 16.36 -20.56
N TYR A 592 -7.26 16.78 -19.58
CA TYR A 592 -8.39 17.68 -19.80
C TYR A 592 -7.93 19.04 -20.35
N HIS A 593 -6.92 19.68 -19.78
CA HIS A 593 -6.34 20.93 -20.31
C HIS A 593 -5.80 20.76 -21.72
N HIS A 594 -5.03 19.69 -21.97
CA HIS A 594 -4.52 19.37 -23.31
C HIS A 594 -5.65 19.18 -24.33
N SER A 595 -6.76 18.52 -23.95
CA SER A 595 -7.90 18.30 -24.84
C SER A 595 -8.58 19.59 -25.28
N ARG A 596 -8.40 20.68 -24.52
CA ARG A 596 -8.92 22.03 -24.80
C ARG A 596 -7.90 22.93 -25.50
N GLY A 597 -6.71 22.42 -25.78
CA GLY A 597 -5.60 23.20 -26.37
C GLY A 597 -4.90 24.13 -25.39
N GLU A 598 -5.02 23.88 -24.07
CA GLU A 598 -4.47 24.69 -22.97
C GLU A 598 -3.26 23.97 -22.32
N ALA A 599 -2.35 23.41 -23.14
CA ALA A 599 -1.22 22.60 -22.65
C ALA A 599 -0.16 23.40 -21.88
N GLU A 600 -0.18 24.73 -21.99
CA GLU A 600 0.61 25.67 -21.21
C GLU A 600 0.22 25.73 -19.73
N ARG A 601 -0.96 25.21 -19.37
CA ARG A 601 -1.41 25.14 -17.98
C ARG A 601 -0.69 24.01 -17.25
N ASP A 602 0.42 24.35 -16.61
CA ASP A 602 1.28 23.40 -15.89
C ASP A 602 1.50 23.76 -14.41
N VAL A 603 0.94 24.86 -13.89
CA VAL A 603 1.10 25.27 -12.49
C VAL A 603 0.12 24.55 -11.57
N CYS A 604 0.64 23.92 -10.53
CA CYS A 604 -0.12 23.28 -9.46
C CYS A 604 0.13 24.02 -8.13
N LEU A 605 -0.90 24.67 -7.61
CA LEU A 605 -0.86 25.34 -6.32
C LEU A 605 -1.00 24.32 -5.20
N ILE A 606 -0.12 24.38 -4.20
CA ILE A 606 -0.13 23.44 -3.07
C ILE A 606 0.04 24.23 -1.75
N PRO A 607 -0.93 24.17 -0.82
CA PRO A 607 -0.76 24.75 0.51
C PRO A 607 0.43 24.15 1.26
N ALA A 608 1.12 24.97 2.07
CA ALA A 608 2.26 24.52 2.87
C ALA A 608 1.89 23.37 3.84
N SER A 609 0.64 23.31 4.29
CA SER A 609 0.07 22.27 5.16
C SER A 609 -0.16 20.93 4.45
N ALA A 610 -0.21 20.89 3.12
CA ALA A 610 -0.53 19.68 2.37
C ALA A 610 0.46 18.54 2.64
N HIS A 611 -0.02 17.31 2.49
CA HIS A 611 0.81 16.12 2.63
C HIS A 611 1.94 16.08 1.60
N GLY A 612 3.06 15.45 1.95
CA GLY A 612 4.26 15.45 1.10
C GLY A 612 4.07 14.71 -0.23
N THR A 613 3.07 13.82 -0.31
CA THR A 613 2.69 13.11 -1.55
C THR A 613 2.17 14.08 -2.59
N ASN A 614 1.38 15.10 -2.23
CA ASN A 614 0.77 16.03 -3.17
C ASN A 614 1.82 16.67 -4.09
N ALA A 615 2.90 17.20 -3.48
CA ALA A 615 3.98 17.84 -4.22
C ALA A 615 4.79 16.84 -5.06
N ALA A 616 5.05 15.65 -4.53
CA ALA A 616 5.74 14.59 -5.27
C ALA A 616 4.91 14.10 -6.48
N SER A 617 3.60 13.93 -6.30
CA SER A 617 2.65 13.52 -7.34
C SER A 617 2.50 14.58 -8.44
N ALA A 618 2.48 15.87 -8.08
CA ALA A 618 2.44 16.97 -9.05
C ALA A 618 3.68 17.02 -9.94
N ILE A 619 4.88 16.92 -9.36
CA ILE A 619 6.13 16.83 -10.13
C ILE A 619 6.13 15.60 -11.04
N MET A 620 5.65 14.47 -10.52
CA MET A 620 5.56 13.22 -11.26
C MET A 620 4.58 13.29 -12.43
N ALA A 621 3.51 14.09 -12.31
CA ALA A 621 2.55 14.41 -13.38
C ALA A 621 3.04 15.53 -14.32
N GLY A 622 4.29 15.99 -14.19
CA GLY A 622 4.89 17.00 -15.06
C GLY A 622 4.45 18.44 -14.76
N LEU A 623 3.87 18.69 -13.58
CA LEU A 623 3.39 20.01 -13.17
C LEU A 623 4.44 20.77 -12.37
N ARG A 624 4.43 22.10 -12.46
CA ARG A 624 5.24 23.02 -11.65
C ARG A 624 4.52 23.35 -10.34
N VAL A 625 5.14 23.01 -9.22
CA VAL A 625 4.58 23.26 -7.89
C VAL A 625 4.84 24.72 -7.46
N VAL A 626 3.78 25.42 -7.05
CA VAL A 626 3.85 26.73 -6.40
C VAL A 626 3.21 26.63 -5.02
N VAL A 627 3.93 27.05 -3.99
CA VAL A 627 3.47 26.90 -2.60
C VAL A 627 2.58 28.07 -2.20
N VAL A 628 1.41 27.76 -1.63
CA VAL A 628 0.53 28.75 -0.99
C VAL A 628 0.76 28.72 0.52
N ARG A 629 0.99 29.89 1.12
CA ARG A 629 1.17 30.05 2.57
C ARG A 629 -0.10 29.70 3.35
N CYS A 630 0.11 29.39 4.63
CA CYS A 630 -0.95 29.29 5.62
C CYS A 630 -0.87 30.49 6.58
N ASP A 631 -2.02 30.92 7.10
CA ASP A 631 -2.09 31.95 8.14
C ASP A 631 -1.67 31.41 9.52
N ASP A 632 -1.65 32.29 10.53
CA ASP A 632 -1.28 31.93 11.91
C ASP A 632 -2.27 30.93 12.56
N GLN A 633 -3.48 30.78 12.01
CA GLN A 633 -4.49 29.81 12.43
C GLN A 633 -4.42 28.50 11.62
N GLY A 634 -3.44 28.37 10.73
CA GLY A 634 -3.22 27.16 9.93
C GLY A 634 -4.14 27.03 8.71
N ASN A 635 -4.97 28.03 8.39
CA ASN A 635 -5.83 28.02 7.20
C ASN A 635 -5.03 28.47 5.97
N ILE A 636 -5.57 28.27 4.77
CA ILE A 636 -4.99 28.84 3.55
C ILE A 636 -5.01 30.38 3.63
N GLU A 637 -3.86 31.02 3.40
CA GLU A 637 -3.75 32.48 3.40
C GLU A 637 -4.41 33.05 2.13
N MET A 638 -5.68 33.46 2.23
CA MET A 638 -6.51 33.84 1.08
C MET A 638 -5.95 35.00 0.25
N ASP A 639 -5.32 36.00 0.88
CA ASP A 639 -4.71 37.12 0.14
C ASP A 639 -3.54 36.64 -0.72
N HIS A 640 -2.68 35.79 -0.16
CA HIS A 640 -1.60 35.18 -0.92
C HIS A 640 -2.12 34.24 -2.02
N LEU A 641 -3.20 33.50 -1.76
CA LEU A 641 -3.83 32.68 -2.80
C LEU A 641 -4.30 33.56 -3.97
N ARG A 642 -4.96 34.68 -3.71
CA ARG A 642 -5.42 35.62 -4.77
C ARG A 642 -4.23 36.19 -5.55
N GLU A 643 -3.15 36.57 -4.87
CA GLU A 643 -1.91 37.04 -5.51
C GLU A 643 -1.33 35.97 -6.46
N VAL A 644 -1.18 34.74 -5.98
CA VAL A 644 -0.59 33.63 -6.75
C VAL A 644 -1.50 33.18 -7.89
N VAL A 645 -2.82 33.17 -7.69
CA VAL A 645 -3.79 32.84 -8.75
C VAL A 645 -3.76 33.89 -9.87
N GLU A 646 -3.65 35.18 -9.54
CA GLU A 646 -3.53 36.24 -10.55
C GLU A 646 -2.17 36.18 -11.26
N GLU A 647 -1.07 35.90 -10.54
CA GLU A 647 0.26 35.69 -11.13
C GLU A 647 0.27 34.55 -12.15
N HIS A 648 -0.43 33.45 -11.84
CA HIS A 648 -0.45 32.23 -12.64
C HIS A 648 -1.72 32.03 -13.47
N LYS A 649 -2.53 33.07 -13.68
CA LYS A 649 -3.85 32.93 -14.32
C LYS A 649 -3.82 32.23 -15.69
N ASP A 650 -2.80 32.51 -16.48
CA ASP A 650 -2.64 31.97 -17.83
C ASP A 650 -2.04 30.56 -17.85
N ASP A 651 -1.31 30.14 -16.80
CA ASP A 651 -0.62 28.85 -16.71
C ASP A 651 -1.11 27.96 -15.55
N LEU A 652 -2.18 28.35 -14.85
CA LEU A 652 -2.77 27.61 -13.73
C LEU A 652 -3.46 26.34 -14.22
N ALA A 653 -2.90 25.20 -13.84
CA ALA A 653 -3.46 23.88 -14.09
C ALA A 653 -4.41 23.45 -12.97
N ALA A 654 -3.96 23.53 -11.72
CA ALA A 654 -4.70 23.00 -10.59
C ALA A 654 -4.34 23.65 -9.25
N ILE A 655 -5.20 23.44 -8.25
CA ILE A 655 -4.82 23.48 -6.83
C ILE A 655 -5.04 22.10 -6.21
N MET A 656 -4.14 21.68 -5.32
CA MET A 656 -4.33 20.53 -4.45
C MET A 656 -4.58 20.99 -3.02
N ILE A 657 -5.79 20.80 -2.50
CA ILE A 657 -6.13 21.06 -1.10
C ILE A 657 -6.48 19.75 -0.39
N THR A 658 -6.45 19.73 0.94
CA THR A 658 -6.98 18.61 1.75
C THR A 658 -8.17 19.14 2.53
N TYR A 659 -9.29 18.40 2.55
CA TYR A 659 -10.48 18.85 3.29
C TYR A 659 -11.14 17.72 4.10
N PRO A 660 -11.34 17.89 5.42
CA PRO A 660 -10.78 18.96 6.27
C PRO A 660 -9.25 18.99 6.21
N SER A 661 -8.63 20.13 6.53
CA SER A 661 -7.19 20.30 6.34
C SER A 661 -6.39 19.31 7.18
N THR A 662 -5.11 19.14 6.86
CA THR A 662 -4.16 18.33 7.65
C THR A 662 -3.93 18.88 9.05
N HIS A 663 -4.45 20.07 9.38
CA HIS A 663 -4.47 20.62 10.72
C HIS A 663 -5.67 20.12 11.56
N GLY A 664 -6.56 19.31 10.97
CA GLY A 664 -7.74 18.78 11.66
C GLY A 664 -8.86 19.82 11.81
N VAL A 665 -8.97 20.79 10.89
CA VAL A 665 -9.97 21.87 10.97
C VAL A 665 -10.78 21.99 9.69
N TYR A 666 -12.06 22.36 9.83
CA TYR A 666 -12.91 22.73 8.71
C TYR A 666 -12.69 24.20 8.34
N GLU A 667 -12.04 24.46 7.21
CA GLU A 667 -11.93 25.82 6.66
C GLU A 667 -13.28 26.27 6.08
N ASP A 668 -13.71 27.48 6.38
CA ASP A 668 -14.97 28.08 5.91
C ASP A 668 -14.84 28.70 4.50
N THR A 669 -13.61 28.91 4.03
CA THR A 669 -13.29 29.52 2.73
C THR A 669 -13.17 28.51 1.58
N VAL A 670 -13.38 27.21 1.78
CA VAL A 670 -13.11 26.18 0.76
C VAL A 670 -13.85 26.40 -0.57
N GLN A 671 -15.09 26.88 -0.54
CA GLN A 671 -15.84 27.22 -1.75
C GLN A 671 -15.26 28.44 -2.47
N GLU A 672 -14.75 29.42 -1.74
CA GLU A 672 -14.06 30.58 -2.30
C GLU A 672 -12.75 30.17 -2.96
N VAL A 673 -11.96 29.29 -2.31
CA VAL A 673 -10.75 28.70 -2.90
C VAL A 673 -11.07 28.00 -4.22
N CYS A 674 -12.12 27.16 -4.25
CA CYS A 674 -12.54 26.48 -5.47
C CYS A 674 -12.93 27.48 -6.58
N GLY A 675 -13.74 28.49 -6.22
CA GLY A 675 -14.19 29.53 -7.15
C GLY A 675 -13.03 30.34 -7.75
N LEU A 676 -12.06 30.76 -6.93
CA LEU A 676 -10.88 31.50 -7.41
C LEU A 676 -10.08 30.72 -8.45
N VAL A 677 -9.89 29.41 -8.24
CA VAL A 677 -9.15 28.55 -9.17
C VAL A 677 -9.95 28.30 -10.45
N HIS A 678 -11.25 28.05 -10.33
CA HIS A 678 -12.14 27.87 -11.49
C HIS A 678 -12.23 29.14 -12.35
N ASP A 679 -12.34 30.31 -11.73
CA ASP A 679 -12.39 31.61 -12.44
C ASP A 679 -11.10 31.91 -13.21
N ALA A 680 -9.96 31.36 -12.76
CA ALA A 680 -8.67 31.41 -13.45
C ALA A 680 -8.45 30.27 -14.47
N GLY A 681 -9.43 29.37 -14.64
CA GLY A 681 -9.38 28.25 -15.59
C GLY A 681 -8.65 26.99 -15.10
N GLY A 682 -8.22 26.96 -13.84
CA GLY A 682 -7.63 25.79 -13.19
C GLY A 682 -8.68 24.75 -12.78
N GLN A 683 -8.21 23.63 -12.24
CA GLN A 683 -9.03 22.56 -11.67
C GLN A 683 -8.73 22.35 -10.18
N VAL A 684 -9.69 21.85 -9.43
CA VAL A 684 -9.56 21.64 -7.98
C VAL A 684 -9.42 20.16 -7.69
N TYR A 685 -8.26 19.78 -7.18
CA TYR A 685 -8.00 18.49 -6.59
C TYR A 685 -8.18 18.57 -5.07
N VAL A 686 -9.09 17.77 -4.51
CA VAL A 686 -9.21 17.61 -3.05
C VAL A 686 -8.63 16.26 -2.64
N ASP A 687 -7.62 16.25 -1.80
CA ASP A 687 -7.14 15.06 -1.12
C ASP A 687 -8.21 14.55 -0.14
N GLY A 688 -8.77 13.38 -0.45
CA GLY A 688 -9.84 12.75 0.31
C GLY A 688 -9.37 11.80 1.40
N ALA A 689 -8.09 11.85 1.81
CA ALA A 689 -7.59 11.07 2.94
C ALA A 689 -8.39 11.33 4.24
N ASN A 690 -8.93 12.54 4.39
CA ASN A 690 -9.67 13.01 5.56
C ASN A 690 -11.21 12.86 5.38
N LEU A 691 -11.67 12.04 4.43
CA LEU A 691 -13.10 11.83 4.15
C LEU A 691 -13.88 11.28 5.36
N ASN A 692 -13.21 10.64 6.34
CA ASN A 692 -13.87 10.15 7.55
C ASN A 692 -14.64 11.23 8.33
N ALA A 693 -14.27 12.50 8.13
CA ALA A 693 -14.93 13.67 8.72
C ALA A 693 -16.14 14.22 7.93
N LEU A 694 -16.44 13.73 6.72
CA LEU A 694 -17.43 14.36 5.83
C LEU A 694 -18.62 13.48 5.45
N ILE A 695 -18.53 12.15 5.57
CA ILE A 695 -19.55 11.25 5.04
C ILE A 695 -20.92 11.54 5.69
N GLY A 696 -21.92 11.81 4.85
CA GLY A 696 -23.26 12.17 5.28
C GLY A 696 -23.40 13.61 5.78
N LEU A 697 -22.35 14.44 5.74
CA LEU A 697 -22.36 15.85 6.17
C LEU A 697 -22.13 16.83 5.01
N ALA A 698 -21.20 16.51 4.12
CA ALA A 698 -20.86 17.32 2.94
C ALA A 698 -20.20 16.43 1.88
N ARG A 699 -20.39 16.78 0.59
CA ARG A 699 -19.81 16.03 -0.53
C ARG A 699 -18.81 16.89 -1.30
N MET A 700 -17.58 16.37 -1.44
CA MET A 700 -16.45 17.08 -2.07
C MET A 700 -16.77 17.59 -3.47
N GLY A 701 -17.40 16.76 -4.29
CA GLY A 701 -17.86 17.19 -5.61
C GLY A 701 -18.75 18.42 -5.50
N LYS A 702 -19.70 18.44 -4.55
CA LYS A 702 -20.78 19.46 -4.47
C LYS A 702 -20.29 20.83 -4.00
N PHE A 703 -19.17 20.93 -3.28
CA PHE A 703 -18.62 22.21 -2.84
C PHE A 703 -17.52 22.79 -3.74
N GLY A 704 -17.23 22.17 -4.89
CA GLY A 704 -16.34 22.73 -5.91
C GLY A 704 -15.12 21.88 -6.27
N SER A 705 -14.98 20.68 -5.71
CA SER A 705 -13.91 19.76 -6.14
C SER A 705 -14.21 19.13 -7.51
N ASP A 706 -13.20 19.06 -8.37
CA ASP A 706 -13.28 18.38 -9.67
C ASP A 706 -12.85 16.92 -9.58
N VAL A 707 -11.90 16.61 -8.71
CA VAL A 707 -11.35 15.27 -8.52
C VAL A 707 -10.82 15.08 -7.10
N SER A 708 -11.00 13.88 -6.56
CA SER A 708 -10.36 13.43 -5.32
C SER A 708 -9.91 11.99 -5.43
N HIS A 709 -8.78 11.67 -4.80
CA HIS A 709 -8.56 10.30 -4.37
C HIS A 709 -9.22 10.04 -3.02
N LEU A 710 -9.54 8.78 -2.75
CA LEU A 710 -9.96 8.29 -1.43
C LEU A 710 -8.95 7.27 -0.92
N ASN A 711 -8.75 7.14 0.39
CA ASN A 711 -7.97 6.04 0.95
C ASN A 711 -8.90 4.96 1.49
N LEU A 712 -9.12 3.89 0.73
CA LEU A 712 -9.95 2.77 1.21
C LEU A 712 -9.35 2.09 2.45
N HIS A 713 -8.03 2.16 2.60
CA HIS A 713 -7.25 1.67 3.73
C HIS A 713 -7.19 2.63 4.93
N LYS A 714 -7.99 3.70 4.88
CA LYS A 714 -8.23 4.60 6.00
C LYS A 714 -9.74 4.63 6.27
N THR A 715 -10.48 5.30 5.40
CA THR A 715 -11.90 5.59 5.62
C THR A 715 -12.81 4.36 5.46
N PHE A 716 -12.42 3.38 4.63
CA PHE A 716 -13.27 2.24 4.23
C PHE A 716 -12.68 0.87 4.60
N CYS A 717 -12.01 0.83 5.75
CA CYS A 717 -11.68 -0.39 6.50
C CYS A 717 -10.70 -1.38 5.86
N ILE A 718 -10.12 -1.13 4.68
CA ILE A 718 -9.00 -1.97 4.20
C ILE A 718 -7.87 -1.91 5.26
N PRO A 719 -7.31 -3.05 5.68
CA PRO A 719 -6.33 -3.09 6.76
C PRO A 719 -5.03 -2.39 6.38
N HIS A 720 -4.45 -1.72 7.36
CA HIS A 720 -3.21 -0.95 7.22
C HIS A 720 -1.97 -1.80 6.91
N GLY A 721 -1.98 -3.09 7.26
CA GLY A 721 -1.03 -4.11 6.81
C GLY A 721 0.44 -3.89 7.21
N GLY A 722 0.69 -3.13 8.28
CA GLY A 722 2.03 -2.70 8.67
C GLY A 722 2.65 -1.64 7.75
N GLY A 723 1.87 -1.05 6.85
CA GLY A 723 2.31 -0.09 5.83
C GLY A 723 1.88 -0.43 4.39
N GLY A 724 0.82 -1.22 4.22
CA GLY A 724 0.28 -1.69 2.94
C GLY A 724 -0.30 -3.10 3.05
N PRO A 725 -1.43 -3.40 2.39
CA PRO A 725 -1.84 -2.82 1.11
C PRO A 725 -2.68 -1.54 1.21
N GLY A 726 -2.83 -0.86 0.09
CA GLY A 726 -3.79 0.23 -0.08
C GLY A 726 -4.55 0.13 -1.41
N VAL A 727 -5.66 0.86 -1.49
CA VAL A 727 -6.35 1.21 -2.75
C VAL A 727 -6.69 2.69 -2.66
N GLY A 728 -6.45 3.42 -3.74
CA GLY A 728 -6.60 4.87 -3.85
C GLY A 728 -7.53 5.30 -4.98
N PRO A 729 -8.82 4.89 -4.99
CA PRO A 729 -9.72 5.21 -6.09
C PRO A 729 -9.83 6.72 -6.27
N ILE A 730 -10.05 7.15 -7.51
CA ILE A 730 -10.34 8.55 -7.83
C ILE A 730 -11.80 8.72 -8.21
N GLY A 731 -12.48 9.67 -7.56
CA GLY A 731 -13.78 10.18 -7.99
C GLY A 731 -13.59 11.48 -8.76
N VAL A 732 -14.31 11.64 -9.86
CA VAL A 732 -14.17 12.79 -10.77
C VAL A 732 -15.52 13.35 -11.18
N ARG A 733 -15.53 14.65 -11.47
CA ARG A 733 -16.63 15.32 -12.15
C ARG A 733 -16.75 14.89 -13.62
N ALA A 734 -17.95 15.03 -14.17
CA ALA A 734 -18.30 14.50 -15.49
C ALA A 734 -17.33 14.90 -16.62
N HIS A 735 -16.77 16.12 -16.60
CA HIS A 735 -15.83 16.58 -17.62
C HIS A 735 -14.45 15.92 -17.55
N LEU A 736 -14.06 15.36 -16.40
CA LEU A 736 -12.82 14.60 -16.23
C LEU A 736 -13.00 13.09 -16.47
N ALA A 737 -14.24 12.58 -16.47
CA ALA A 737 -14.53 11.16 -16.66
C ALA A 737 -13.90 10.53 -17.93
N PRO A 738 -13.85 11.20 -19.10
CA PRO A 738 -13.19 10.66 -20.30
C PRO A 738 -11.68 10.42 -20.14
N PHE A 739 -11.04 11.02 -19.14
CA PHE A 739 -9.60 10.95 -18.90
C PHE A 739 -9.23 10.04 -17.72
N LEU A 740 -10.20 9.32 -17.14
CA LEU A 740 -9.92 8.31 -16.12
C LEU A 740 -8.92 7.27 -16.64
N PRO A 741 -8.10 6.66 -15.76
CA PRO A 741 -7.20 5.58 -16.14
C PRO A 741 -7.92 4.45 -16.88
N ASN A 742 -7.24 3.87 -17.87
CA ASN A 742 -7.73 2.71 -18.59
C ASN A 742 -6.71 1.57 -18.58
N HIS A 743 -7.01 0.42 -19.20
CA HIS A 743 -6.05 -0.68 -19.29
C HIS A 743 -6.09 -1.40 -20.64
N PRO A 744 -4.94 -1.55 -21.34
CA PRO A 744 -4.92 -2.06 -22.72
C PRO A 744 -5.27 -3.55 -22.83
N LEU A 745 -5.04 -4.33 -21.77
CA LEU A 745 -5.40 -5.76 -21.71
C LEU A 745 -6.84 -6.02 -21.25
N GLN A 746 -7.57 -5.01 -20.80
CA GLN A 746 -8.99 -5.11 -20.42
C GLN A 746 -9.73 -3.85 -20.86
N PRO A 747 -10.30 -3.83 -22.09
CA PRO A 747 -10.99 -2.65 -22.61
C PRO A 747 -12.19 -2.16 -21.78
N ALA A 748 -12.72 -3.01 -20.89
CA ALA A 748 -13.80 -2.65 -19.96
C ALA A 748 -13.31 -1.88 -18.71
N ALA A 749 -12.00 -1.85 -18.47
CA ALA A 749 -11.41 -1.12 -17.36
C ALA A 749 -11.11 0.33 -17.79
N GLY A 750 -12.08 1.22 -17.60
CA GLY A 750 -11.97 2.65 -17.90
C GLY A 750 -12.26 3.04 -19.36
N PRO A 751 -12.30 4.35 -19.67
CA PRO A 751 -12.63 4.87 -20.99
C PRO A 751 -11.48 4.67 -22.00
N SER A 752 -11.78 4.43 -23.28
CA SER A 752 -10.75 4.31 -24.31
C SER A 752 -9.93 5.59 -24.55
N THR A 753 -10.46 6.74 -24.12
CA THR A 753 -9.80 8.07 -24.16
C THR A 753 -8.96 8.36 -22.91
N GLY A 754 -8.90 7.42 -21.97
CA GLY A 754 -8.18 7.55 -20.71
C GLY A 754 -6.68 7.79 -20.87
N VAL A 755 -6.05 8.28 -19.81
CA VAL A 755 -4.63 8.67 -19.77
C VAL A 755 -3.63 7.51 -19.87
N GLY A 756 -4.10 6.26 -19.87
CA GLY A 756 -3.28 5.07 -19.78
C GLY A 756 -3.34 4.41 -18.40
N PRO A 757 -2.68 3.24 -18.23
CA PRO A 757 -2.67 2.53 -16.97
C PRO A 757 -1.74 3.17 -15.93
N ILE A 758 -2.25 3.30 -14.71
CA ILE A 758 -1.54 3.79 -13.52
C ILE A 758 -0.92 2.64 -12.71
N SER A 759 -1.51 1.45 -12.81
CA SER A 759 -1.13 0.25 -12.08
C SER A 759 -1.03 -0.93 -13.06
N ALA A 760 -0.29 -1.97 -12.69
CA ALA A 760 -0.06 -3.15 -13.55
C ALA A 760 -1.34 -3.92 -13.90
N ALA A 761 -2.33 -3.87 -13.01
CA ALA A 761 -3.60 -4.57 -13.15
C ALA A 761 -4.76 -3.59 -13.42
N PRO A 762 -5.82 -4.02 -14.15
CA PRO A 762 -6.85 -3.12 -14.65
C PRO A 762 -7.70 -2.46 -13.55
N TRP A 763 -7.90 -3.16 -12.44
CA TRP A 763 -8.62 -2.71 -11.24
C TRP A 763 -7.73 -2.74 -10.00
N GLY A 764 -6.41 -2.61 -10.18
CA GLY A 764 -5.44 -2.62 -9.08
C GLY A 764 -5.51 -3.88 -8.22
N SER A 765 -5.62 -3.70 -6.91
CA SER A 765 -5.72 -4.79 -5.92
C SER A 765 -7.17 -5.26 -5.74
N ALA A 766 -7.75 -5.88 -6.77
CA ALA A 766 -9.18 -6.14 -6.81
C ALA A 766 -9.69 -7.08 -5.69
N SER A 767 -8.88 -8.05 -5.24
CA SER A 767 -9.31 -9.03 -4.21
C SER A 767 -9.59 -8.45 -2.82
N ILE A 768 -9.15 -7.22 -2.53
CA ILE A 768 -9.39 -6.55 -1.24
C ILE A 768 -10.52 -5.51 -1.30
N LEU A 769 -11.08 -5.25 -2.48
CA LEU A 769 -12.28 -4.40 -2.63
C LEU A 769 -13.52 -4.91 -1.88
N PRO A 770 -13.75 -6.24 -1.73
CA PRO A 770 -14.85 -6.76 -0.92
C PRO A 770 -14.89 -6.23 0.52
N ILE A 771 -13.76 -5.84 1.11
CA ILE A 771 -13.69 -5.25 2.46
C ILE A 771 -14.51 -3.96 2.52
N SER A 772 -14.17 -3.00 1.65
CA SER A 772 -14.89 -1.72 1.58
C SER A 772 -16.33 -1.88 1.12
N TRP A 773 -16.60 -2.86 0.24
CA TRP A 773 -17.97 -3.18 -0.18
C TRP A 773 -18.80 -3.65 1.02
N ALA A 774 -18.27 -4.55 1.83
CA ALA A 774 -18.94 -5.05 3.03
C ALA A 774 -19.19 -3.92 4.04
N TYR A 775 -18.20 -3.06 4.29
CA TYR A 775 -18.34 -1.90 5.17
C TYR A 775 -19.51 -1.00 4.75
N VAL A 776 -19.54 -0.54 3.49
CA VAL A 776 -20.62 0.33 2.99
C VAL A 776 -21.97 -0.40 3.04
N ARG A 777 -22.00 -1.68 2.65
CA ARG A 777 -23.21 -2.51 2.63
C ARG A 777 -23.81 -2.73 4.02
N MET A 778 -22.99 -2.86 5.05
CA MET A 778 -23.41 -3.11 6.44
C MET A 778 -23.71 -1.82 7.21
N MET A 779 -23.04 -0.72 6.87
CA MET A 779 -23.26 0.58 7.53
C MET A 779 -24.48 1.31 6.98
N GLY A 780 -24.70 1.28 5.66
CA GLY A 780 -25.72 2.11 5.01
C GLY A 780 -25.51 3.62 5.24
N SER A 781 -26.45 4.45 4.78
CA SER A 781 -26.33 5.92 4.92
C SER A 781 -26.22 6.37 6.38
N ASP A 782 -27.13 5.89 7.24
CA ASP A 782 -27.23 6.37 8.62
C ASP A 782 -26.05 5.89 9.49
N GLY A 783 -25.60 4.65 9.30
CA GLY A 783 -24.43 4.11 9.99
C GLY A 783 -23.15 4.85 9.62
N LEU A 784 -22.95 5.15 8.33
CA LEU A 784 -21.80 5.93 7.86
C LEU A 784 -21.80 7.36 8.45
N ARG A 785 -22.96 8.03 8.44
CA ARG A 785 -23.10 9.37 9.05
C ARG A 785 -22.81 9.34 10.56
N ARG A 786 -23.32 8.34 11.27
CA ARG A 786 -23.06 8.15 12.71
C ARG A 786 -21.57 7.91 12.98
N ALA A 787 -20.90 7.09 12.16
CA ALA A 787 -19.46 6.87 12.25
C ALA A 787 -18.70 8.19 12.11
N THR A 788 -18.98 8.97 11.06
CA THR A 788 -18.34 10.27 10.83
C THR A 788 -18.54 11.24 12.01
N LEU A 789 -19.78 11.42 12.49
CA LEU A 789 -20.05 12.31 13.61
C LEU A 789 -19.42 11.82 14.91
N THR A 790 -19.36 10.51 15.13
CA THR A 790 -18.70 9.94 16.32
C THR A 790 -17.18 10.11 16.26
N ALA A 791 -16.56 9.99 15.08
CA ALA A 791 -15.13 10.28 14.91
C ALA A 791 -14.81 11.74 15.26
N VAL A 792 -15.66 12.69 14.82
CA VAL A 792 -15.54 14.11 15.19
C VAL A 792 -15.75 14.31 16.70
N ALA A 793 -16.72 13.62 17.31
CA ALA A 793 -16.94 13.67 18.75
C ALA A 793 -15.75 13.13 19.54
N ALA A 794 -15.18 12.00 19.14
CA ALA A 794 -14.01 11.40 19.78
C ALA A 794 -12.79 12.33 19.74
N ALA A 795 -12.51 12.95 18.59
CA ALA A 795 -11.41 13.91 18.47
C ALA A 795 -11.63 15.16 19.33
N ASN A 796 -12.85 15.72 19.34
CA ASN A 796 -13.17 16.87 20.19
C ASN A 796 -13.14 16.52 21.69
N TYR A 797 -13.53 15.31 22.07
CA TYR A 797 -13.40 14.82 23.44
C TYR A 797 -11.94 14.78 23.88
N VAL A 798 -11.06 14.16 23.07
CA VAL A 798 -9.61 14.11 23.33
C VAL A 798 -9.01 15.51 23.39
N ALA A 799 -9.36 16.38 22.43
CA ALA A 799 -8.92 17.77 22.41
C ALA A 799 -9.28 18.50 23.71
N ARG A 800 -10.55 18.43 24.15
CA ARG A 800 -11.00 19.08 25.39
C ARG A 800 -10.37 18.51 26.66
N ARG A 801 -10.15 17.19 26.71
CA ARG A 801 -9.49 16.53 27.84
C ARG A 801 -8.02 16.90 27.97
N LEU A 802 -7.34 17.21 26.86
CA LEU A 802 -5.90 17.44 26.82
C LEU A 802 -5.47 18.90 26.73
N ASP A 803 -6.35 19.82 26.32
CA ASP A 803 -6.01 21.22 26.02
C ASP A 803 -5.29 21.96 27.18
N GLU A 804 -5.70 21.74 28.43
CA GLU A 804 -5.05 22.36 29.61
C GLU A 804 -3.60 21.87 29.79
N TYR A 805 -3.28 20.67 29.31
CA TYR A 805 -2.01 20.00 29.51
C TYR A 805 -1.08 20.16 28.31
N PHE A 806 -1.63 19.98 27.12
CA PHE A 806 -1.00 20.13 25.81
C PHE A 806 -1.93 20.97 24.93
N PRO A 807 -1.66 22.28 24.75
CA PRO A 807 -2.55 23.17 24.03
C PRO A 807 -2.90 22.64 22.64
N VAL A 808 -4.17 22.70 22.27
CA VAL A 808 -4.63 22.39 20.92
C VAL A 808 -4.21 23.52 19.98
N LEU A 809 -3.40 23.19 18.98
CA LEU A 809 -2.72 24.20 18.16
C LEU A 809 -3.68 24.95 17.23
N TYR A 810 -4.63 24.23 16.63
CA TYR A 810 -5.56 24.78 15.65
C TYR A 810 -6.97 24.33 15.97
N THR A 811 -7.93 25.25 15.83
CA THR A 811 -9.36 24.98 15.97
C THR A 811 -10.13 25.72 14.89
N GLY A 812 -11.24 25.14 14.44
CA GLY A 812 -12.18 25.78 13.53
C GLY A 812 -13.18 26.67 14.27
N SER A 813 -14.30 26.95 13.60
CA SER A 813 -15.41 27.71 14.17
C SER A 813 -15.89 27.12 15.50
N GLY A 814 -16.16 27.99 16.48
CA GLY A 814 -16.65 27.57 17.80
C GLY A 814 -15.63 26.84 18.68
N GLY A 815 -14.34 26.78 18.29
CA GLY A 815 -13.31 26.07 19.03
C GLY A 815 -13.40 24.55 18.90
N PHE A 816 -13.98 24.06 17.80
CA PHE A 816 -14.08 22.63 17.49
C PHE A 816 -12.99 22.20 16.50
N VAL A 817 -12.57 20.96 16.62
CA VAL A 817 -11.76 20.26 15.61
C VAL A 817 -12.65 19.37 14.74
N ALA A 818 -12.09 18.83 13.65
CA ALA A 818 -12.74 17.81 12.83
C ALA A 818 -12.57 16.42 13.48
N HIS A 819 -12.06 15.45 12.74
CA HIS A 819 -11.80 14.08 13.18
C HIS A 819 -10.42 13.86 13.83
N GLU A 820 -9.58 14.90 13.88
CA GLU A 820 -8.23 14.85 14.45
C GLU A 820 -7.86 16.20 15.06
N CYS A 821 -6.89 16.22 15.99
CA CYS A 821 -6.38 17.46 16.60
C CYS A 821 -4.84 17.44 16.71
N ILE A 822 -4.23 18.63 16.73
CA ILE A 822 -2.78 18.80 16.94
C ILE A 822 -2.51 19.33 18.35
N LEU A 823 -1.68 18.61 19.11
CA LEU A 823 -1.20 19.00 20.43
C LEU A 823 0.17 19.68 20.30
N ASP A 824 0.30 20.91 20.81
CA ASP A 824 1.53 21.70 20.71
C ASP A 824 2.51 21.43 21.87
N LEU A 825 3.58 20.70 21.55
CA LEU A 825 4.66 20.41 22.50
C LEU A 825 5.85 21.38 22.39
N ARG A 826 5.85 22.33 21.44
CA ARG A 826 7.01 23.20 21.18
C ARG A 826 7.33 24.12 22.37
N PRO A 827 6.35 24.79 23.02
CA PRO A 827 6.63 25.59 24.22
C PRO A 827 7.15 24.72 25.37
N ILE A 828 6.58 23.52 25.54
CA ILE A 828 6.98 22.55 26.58
C ILE A 828 8.42 22.09 26.36
N THR A 829 8.79 21.79 25.11
CA THR A 829 10.16 21.43 24.73
C THR A 829 11.13 22.55 25.08
N LYS A 830 10.77 23.80 24.75
CA LYS A 830 11.60 24.97 25.05
C LYS A 830 11.82 25.20 26.55
N SER A 831 10.81 24.92 27.39
CA SER A 831 10.89 25.17 28.84
C SER A 831 11.47 24.01 29.64
N SER A 832 11.29 22.76 29.19
CA SER A 832 11.67 21.56 29.94
C SER A 832 12.84 20.77 29.33
N GLY A 833 13.12 20.96 28.04
CA GLY A 833 14.05 20.12 27.28
C GLY A 833 13.48 18.77 26.82
N ILE A 834 12.28 18.39 27.28
CA ILE A 834 11.60 17.14 26.88
C ILE A 834 11.00 17.31 25.48
N THR A 835 11.33 16.39 24.59
CA THR A 835 10.95 16.45 23.18
C THR A 835 9.69 15.64 22.87
N VAL A 836 9.16 15.81 21.66
CA VAL A 836 8.09 14.97 21.11
C VAL A 836 8.48 13.48 21.06
N ASP A 837 9.74 13.18 20.75
CA ASP A 837 10.25 11.81 20.71
C ASP A 837 10.24 11.19 22.10
N ASP A 838 10.60 11.94 23.15
CA ASP A 838 10.55 11.45 24.53
C ASP A 838 9.13 11.07 24.95
N VAL A 839 8.14 11.92 24.62
CA VAL A 839 6.72 11.64 24.88
C VAL A 839 6.26 10.41 24.09
N ALA A 840 6.62 10.32 22.81
CA ALA A 840 6.25 9.20 21.95
C ALA A 840 6.83 7.87 22.45
N LYS A 841 8.10 7.85 22.85
CA LYS A 841 8.72 6.65 23.44
C LYS A 841 8.15 6.32 24.79
N ARG A 842 7.80 7.34 25.59
CA ARG A 842 7.18 7.13 26.90
C ARG A 842 5.81 6.49 26.79
N LEU A 843 4.99 6.83 25.79
CA LEU A 843 3.70 6.18 25.53
C LEU A 843 3.80 4.66 25.36
N ALA A 844 4.92 4.14 24.82
CA ALA A 844 5.14 2.70 24.72
C ALA A 844 5.20 2.02 26.10
N ASP A 845 5.67 2.71 27.16
CA ASP A 845 5.64 2.19 28.53
C ASP A 845 4.22 2.11 29.09
N TYR A 846 3.31 2.96 28.59
CA TYR A 846 1.86 2.92 28.88
C TYR A 846 1.13 1.88 27.99
N GLY A 847 1.87 1.18 27.12
CA GLY A 847 1.32 0.19 26.20
C GLY A 847 0.47 0.82 25.10
N LEU A 848 0.85 2.01 24.64
CA LEU A 848 0.17 2.78 23.60
C LEU A 848 1.16 3.11 22.49
N HIS A 849 0.71 3.03 21.24
CA HIS A 849 1.45 3.58 20.12
C HIS A 849 1.33 5.11 20.12
N ALA A 850 2.40 5.82 19.76
CA ALA A 850 2.35 7.27 19.66
C ALA A 850 1.42 7.76 18.54
N PRO A 851 0.80 8.94 18.68
CA PRO A 851 0.16 9.64 17.57
C PRO A 851 1.15 10.01 16.45
N THR A 852 0.64 10.60 15.37
CA THR A 852 1.50 11.07 14.27
C THR A 852 2.43 12.17 14.78
N MET A 853 3.74 12.02 14.53
CA MET A 853 4.78 12.90 15.11
C MET A 853 5.30 13.90 14.10
N SER A 854 5.46 15.16 14.52
CA SER A 854 6.15 16.23 13.77
C SER A 854 5.62 16.48 12.35
N PHE A 855 4.38 16.12 12.07
CA PHE A 855 3.66 16.39 10.84
C PHE A 855 2.19 16.71 11.17
N PRO A 856 1.57 17.71 10.53
CA PRO A 856 2.15 18.64 9.55
C PRO A 856 3.07 19.72 10.17
N VAL A 857 3.05 19.87 11.50
CA VAL A 857 3.90 20.85 12.21
C VAL A 857 5.04 20.14 12.94
N ALA A 858 6.27 20.60 12.75
CA ALA A 858 7.43 20.04 13.43
C ALA A 858 7.34 20.23 14.96
N GLY A 859 7.62 19.17 15.73
CA GLY A 859 7.61 19.21 17.19
C GLY A 859 6.23 19.12 17.84
N THR A 860 5.21 18.66 17.11
CA THR A 860 3.84 18.44 17.63
C THR A 860 3.42 16.97 17.52
N LEU A 861 2.28 16.63 18.15
CA LEU A 861 1.60 15.34 17.98
C LEU A 861 0.23 15.57 17.34
N MET A 862 -0.12 14.78 16.32
CA MET A 862 -1.43 14.81 15.67
C MET A 862 -2.19 13.52 15.99
N VAL A 863 -3.35 13.69 16.62
CA VAL A 863 -4.12 12.62 17.27
C VAL A 863 -5.45 12.42 16.55
N GLU A 864 -5.68 11.22 16.03
CA GLU A 864 -6.93 10.81 15.39
C GLU A 864 -7.44 9.50 16.05
N PRO A 865 -8.46 9.57 16.93
CA PRO A 865 -8.95 8.40 17.66
C PRO A 865 -9.86 7.48 16.83
N THR A 866 -10.52 8.02 15.80
CA THR A 866 -11.60 7.36 15.03
C THR A 866 -12.88 7.09 15.84
N GLU A 867 -13.91 6.60 15.15
CA GLU A 867 -15.19 6.23 15.73
C GLU A 867 -15.20 4.86 16.42
N SER A 868 -14.19 4.02 16.18
CA SER A 868 -14.20 2.62 16.61
C SER A 868 -13.72 2.39 18.04
N GLU A 869 -13.06 3.39 18.62
CA GLU A 869 -12.54 3.31 19.99
C GLU A 869 -13.59 3.70 21.01
N ASN A 870 -13.75 2.89 22.05
CA ASN A 870 -14.69 3.18 23.14
C ASN A 870 -14.12 4.23 24.11
N LEU A 871 -14.99 4.77 24.97
CA LEU A 871 -14.60 5.82 25.91
C LEU A 871 -13.48 5.39 26.86
N ALA A 872 -13.46 4.13 27.31
CA ALA A 872 -12.43 3.65 28.23
C ALA A 872 -11.02 3.69 27.61
N GLU A 873 -10.88 3.37 26.32
CA GLU A 873 -9.59 3.45 25.63
C GLU A 873 -9.19 4.90 25.32
N LEU A 874 -10.15 5.78 24.99
CA LEU A 874 -9.91 7.22 24.86
C LEU A 874 -9.42 7.83 26.19
N ASP A 875 -10.06 7.46 27.30
CA ASP A 875 -9.67 7.88 28.64
C ASP A 875 -8.29 7.37 29.02
N ARG A 876 -7.99 6.10 28.73
CA ARG A 876 -6.66 5.52 28.97
C ARG A 876 -5.56 6.30 28.25
N PHE A 877 -5.78 6.70 27.00
CA PHE A 877 -4.83 7.54 26.27
C PHE A 877 -4.71 8.94 26.89
N CYS A 878 -5.84 9.58 27.22
CA CYS A 878 -5.82 10.91 27.84
C CYS A 878 -5.12 10.90 29.20
N GLU A 879 -5.39 9.90 30.04
CA GLU A 879 -4.74 9.69 31.34
C GLU A 879 -3.24 9.45 31.20
N ALA A 880 -2.81 8.67 30.20
CA ALA A 880 -1.39 8.48 29.89
C ALA A 880 -0.71 9.80 29.52
N MET A 881 -1.32 10.60 28.65
CA MET A 881 -0.80 11.91 28.26
C MET A 881 -0.74 12.87 29.46
N ILE A 882 -1.78 12.93 30.29
CA ILE A 882 -1.83 13.76 31.50
C ILE A 882 -0.76 13.32 32.52
N ALA A 883 -0.55 12.01 32.69
CA ALA A 883 0.50 11.48 33.54
C ALA A 883 1.89 11.86 33.01
N ILE A 884 2.12 11.74 31.70
CA ILE A 884 3.35 12.20 31.04
C ILE A 884 3.56 13.70 31.23
N ARG A 885 2.50 14.52 31.16
CA ARG A 885 2.58 15.95 31.47
C ARG A 885 3.07 16.21 32.89
N ALA A 886 2.60 15.45 33.88
CA ALA A 886 3.08 15.53 35.25
C ALA A 886 4.54 15.03 35.42
N GLU A 887 4.97 14.04 34.61
CA GLU A 887 6.37 13.64 34.54
C GLU A 887 7.26 14.77 34.01
N ILE A 888 6.81 15.49 32.97
CA ILE A 888 7.51 16.65 32.41
C ILE A 888 7.66 17.76 33.46
N ASP A 889 6.62 18.04 34.26
CA ASP A 889 6.71 19.04 35.34
C ASP A 889 7.79 18.70 36.36
N LYS A 890 7.97 17.42 36.69
CA LYS A 890 9.01 16.99 37.63
C LYS A 890 10.41 17.24 37.08
N VAL A 891 10.62 17.05 35.78
CA VAL A 891 11.88 17.38 35.11
C VAL A 891 12.08 18.90 35.09
N ALA A 892 11.07 19.67 34.67
CA ALA A 892 11.14 21.13 34.61
C ALA A 892 11.38 21.78 35.99
N ALA A 893 10.84 21.18 37.05
CA ALA A 893 11.06 21.61 38.44
C ALA A 893 12.38 21.13 39.06
N GLY A 894 13.19 20.35 38.31
CA GLY A 894 14.47 19.79 38.79
C GLY A 894 14.33 18.67 39.83
N GLN A 895 13.14 18.07 39.97
CA GLN A 895 12.92 16.92 40.87
C GLN A 895 13.51 15.63 40.29
N TRP A 896 13.49 15.50 38.96
CA TRP A 896 14.24 14.48 38.24
C TRP A 896 15.35 15.13 37.41
N PRO A 897 16.55 14.52 37.34
CA PRO A 897 17.62 14.97 36.45
C PRO A 897 17.14 15.04 34.99
N ALA A 898 17.62 16.04 34.26
CA ALA A 898 17.25 16.24 32.85
C ALA A 898 17.72 15.08 31.95
N ASP A 899 18.83 14.43 32.33
CA ASP A 899 19.48 13.33 31.63
C ASP A 899 19.17 11.94 32.22
N ASP A 900 18.46 11.86 33.34
CA ASP A 900 18.05 10.59 33.96
C ASP A 900 16.63 10.67 34.55
N ASN A 901 15.64 10.39 33.70
CA ASN A 901 14.22 10.40 34.05
C ASN A 901 13.45 9.42 33.16
N PRO A 902 12.19 9.07 33.49
CA PRO A 902 11.43 8.09 32.74
C PRO A 902 11.23 8.46 31.25
N LEU A 903 11.17 9.76 30.92
CA LEU A 903 10.89 10.24 29.57
C LEU A 903 12.09 10.04 28.64
N VAL A 904 13.29 10.45 29.04
CA VAL A 904 14.51 10.34 28.23
C VAL A 904 15.04 8.90 28.14
N ASN A 905 14.73 8.08 29.15
CA ASN A 905 15.11 6.67 29.22
C ASN A 905 14.05 5.73 28.66
N ALA A 906 12.89 6.23 28.22
CA ALA A 906 11.87 5.41 27.59
C ALA A 906 12.30 4.97 26.17
N PRO A 907 11.87 3.79 25.69
CA PRO A 907 11.00 2.82 26.38
C PRO A 907 11.77 1.82 27.27
N HIS A 908 11.11 1.27 28.28
CA HIS A 908 11.67 0.32 29.25
C HIS A 908 11.33 -1.14 28.90
N THR A 909 12.37 -1.92 28.64
CA THR A 909 12.23 -3.35 28.29
C THR A 909 12.10 -4.19 29.56
N ALA A 910 11.58 -5.41 29.42
CA ALA A 910 11.58 -6.36 30.53
C ALA A 910 13.01 -6.63 31.05
N ALA A 911 13.99 -6.69 30.14
CA ALA A 911 15.40 -6.92 30.47
C ALA A 911 15.98 -5.77 31.32
N SER A 912 15.72 -4.50 30.96
CA SER A 912 16.24 -3.34 31.70
C SER A 912 15.72 -3.28 33.14
N LEU A 913 14.56 -3.89 33.43
CA LEU A 913 13.99 -3.91 34.79
C LEU A 913 14.61 -4.98 35.69
N VAL A 914 15.09 -6.09 35.13
CA VAL A 914 15.68 -7.19 35.91
C VAL A 914 17.14 -6.92 36.27
N GLY A 915 17.84 -6.08 35.48
CA GLY A 915 19.22 -5.67 35.72
C GLY A 915 19.42 -4.72 36.91
N GLU A 916 20.65 -4.23 37.06
CA GLU A 916 20.95 -3.15 38.03
C GLU A 916 20.13 -1.90 37.70
N TRP A 917 19.59 -1.24 38.73
CA TRP A 917 18.68 -0.11 38.56
C TRP A 917 19.28 1.15 39.16
N ASN A 918 20.00 1.89 38.34
CA ASN A 918 20.73 3.10 38.70
C ASN A 918 20.04 4.34 38.13
N HIS A 919 18.73 4.45 38.36
CA HIS A 919 17.89 5.56 37.90
C HIS A 919 17.31 6.37 39.06
N ALA A 920 17.06 7.67 38.84
CA ALA A 920 16.44 8.58 39.81
C ALA A 920 14.94 8.33 40.07
N TYR A 921 14.36 7.26 39.51
CA TYR A 921 12.95 6.88 39.62
C TYR A 921 12.80 5.37 39.84
N GLY A 922 11.64 4.91 40.32
CA GLY A 922 11.39 3.50 40.60
C GLY A 922 11.06 2.66 39.35
N ARG A 923 11.30 1.35 39.43
CA ARG A 923 10.92 0.38 38.38
C ARG A 923 9.42 0.34 38.11
N ASP A 924 8.62 0.59 39.14
CA ASP A 924 7.16 0.72 39.06
C ASP A 924 6.75 1.91 38.18
N VAL A 925 7.41 3.06 38.34
CA VAL A 925 7.22 4.24 37.48
C VAL A 925 7.60 3.91 36.03
N ALA A 926 8.70 3.16 35.83
CA ALA A 926 9.15 2.75 34.51
C ALA A 926 8.13 1.84 33.80
N ALA A 927 7.71 0.77 34.48
CA ALA A 927 7.01 -0.36 33.87
C ALA A 927 5.48 -0.29 33.96
N TYR A 928 4.95 0.27 35.05
CA TYR A 928 3.52 0.29 35.38
C TYR A 928 3.08 1.69 35.83
N PRO A 929 3.24 2.72 34.99
CA PRO A 929 2.92 4.09 35.38
C PRO A 929 1.43 4.30 35.73
N LEU A 930 0.52 3.47 35.20
CA LEU A 930 -0.91 3.43 35.55
C LEU A 930 -1.28 2.30 36.53
N GLY A 931 -0.28 1.64 37.13
CA GLY A 931 -0.45 0.53 38.07
C GLY A 931 -0.46 -0.86 37.44
N THR A 932 -0.37 -1.89 38.29
CA THR A 932 -0.11 -3.29 37.89
C THR A 932 -1.35 -4.07 37.46
N ARG A 933 -2.53 -3.45 37.48
CA ARG A 933 -3.80 -4.09 37.07
C ARG A 933 -4.05 -4.01 35.56
N VAL A 934 -3.30 -3.16 34.86
CA VAL A 934 -3.40 -2.98 33.40
C VAL A 934 -2.57 -4.06 32.71
N ALA A 935 -3.08 -4.62 31.60
CA ALA A 935 -2.33 -5.56 30.79
C ALA A 935 -1.06 -4.88 30.24
N LYS A 936 0.10 -5.52 30.41
CA LYS A 936 1.39 -4.94 30.00
C LYS A 936 1.74 -5.34 28.57
N VAL A 937 2.04 -4.35 27.76
CA VAL A 937 2.77 -4.50 26.49
C VAL A 937 4.25 -4.20 26.77
N TRP A 938 5.13 -5.10 26.37
CA TRP A 938 6.57 -4.95 26.57
C TRP A 938 7.24 -4.48 25.28
N PRO A 939 7.89 -3.30 25.28
CA PRO A 939 8.83 -2.93 24.23
C PRO A 939 9.95 -4.00 24.15
N PRO A 940 10.17 -4.66 23.00
CA PRO A 940 11.23 -5.66 22.84
C PRO A 940 12.65 -5.08 22.90
N VAL A 941 12.84 -3.81 22.57
CA VAL A 941 14.14 -3.13 22.54
C VAL A 941 14.05 -1.77 23.22
N ARG A 942 15.20 -1.23 23.63
CA ARG A 942 15.27 0.14 24.17
C ARG A 942 15.22 1.16 23.03
N ARG A 943 15.40 2.45 23.35
CA ARG A 943 15.38 3.54 22.38
C ARG A 943 16.45 3.33 21.30
N ILE A 944 16.07 3.42 20.03
CA ILE A 944 16.95 3.11 18.90
C ILE A 944 17.81 4.31 18.50
N ASP A 945 19.11 4.09 18.28
CA ASP A 945 20.02 5.09 17.69
C ASP A 945 19.85 5.14 16.16
N GLY A 946 18.93 5.98 15.69
CA GLY A 946 18.68 6.14 14.25
C GLY A 946 19.87 6.68 13.46
N ALA A 947 20.64 7.59 14.05
CA ALA A 947 21.74 8.28 13.38
C ALA A 947 22.95 7.35 13.15
N ARG A 948 23.23 6.44 14.08
CA ARG A 948 24.24 5.40 13.90
C ARG A 948 23.85 4.43 12.77
N GLY A 949 22.58 4.05 12.67
CA GLY A 949 22.08 3.18 11.59
C GLY A 949 22.26 3.82 10.21
N ASP A 950 21.93 5.11 10.06
CA ASP A 950 22.10 5.81 8.78
C ASP A 950 23.59 6.02 8.40
N ARG A 951 24.50 6.11 9.38
CA ARG A 951 25.97 6.15 9.15
C ARG A 951 26.55 4.77 8.81
N ASN A 952 26.01 3.70 9.39
CA ASN A 952 26.45 2.32 9.22
C ASN A 952 25.35 1.50 8.54
N LEU A 953 25.03 1.85 7.29
CA LEU A 953 23.90 1.29 6.57
C LEU A 953 24.08 -0.22 6.33
N VAL A 954 23.27 -1.03 7.02
CA VAL A 954 23.16 -2.48 6.84
C VAL A 954 21.69 -2.81 6.61
N CYS A 955 21.36 -3.30 5.41
CA CYS A 955 19.97 -3.50 4.95
C CYS A 955 19.63 -4.97 4.64
N SER A 956 20.42 -5.90 5.18
CA SER A 956 20.22 -7.34 5.12
C SER A 956 20.37 -7.95 6.52
N CYS A 957 19.91 -9.19 6.70
CA CYS A 957 20.05 -9.90 7.96
C CYS A 957 21.53 -9.96 8.40
N PRO A 958 21.88 -9.45 9.59
CA PRO A 958 23.25 -9.50 10.09
C PRO A 958 23.62 -10.94 10.51
N PRO A 959 24.92 -11.30 10.54
CA PRO A 959 25.34 -12.66 10.93
C PRO A 959 24.93 -12.98 12.39
N LEU A 960 24.77 -14.26 12.73
CA LEU A 960 24.37 -14.68 14.09
C LEU A 960 25.28 -14.14 15.21
N SER A 961 26.58 -14.01 14.94
CA SER A 961 27.54 -13.42 15.89
C SER A 961 27.23 -11.97 16.25
N ALA A 962 26.43 -11.26 15.46
CA ALA A 962 25.96 -9.90 15.78
C ALA A 962 24.87 -9.88 16.87
N TYR A 963 24.25 -11.03 17.19
CA TYR A 963 23.22 -11.17 18.23
C TYR A 963 23.77 -11.77 19.54
N GLU A 964 25.05 -12.12 19.60
CA GLU A 964 25.72 -12.71 20.79
C GLU A 964 26.32 -11.64 21.73
N GLY A 965 26.07 -10.35 21.45
CA GLY A 965 26.69 -9.19 22.11
C GLY A 965 25.91 -8.62 23.27
#